data_AF-A0A930MLR6-F1
#
_entry.id   AF-A0A930MLR6-F1
#
_cell.length_a   1.000
_cell.length_b   1.000
_cell.length_c   1.000
_cell.angle_alpha   90.00
_cell.angle_beta   90.00
_cell.angle_gamma   90.00
#
_symmetry.space_group_name_H-M   'P 1'
#
loop_
_entity.id
_entity.type
_entity.pdbx_description
1 polymer ?
#
loop_
_entity_poly.entity_id
_entity_poly.type
_entity_poly.pdbx_seq_one_letter_code
_entity_poly.pdbx_strand_id
1 'polypeptide(L)'
;MKIKKHVRRGSLAALIALALTSSALAMPTGGVVQSGDVNIGGSTDFSTVTDNATITAGTDSTINWNTFNIASGETLNFNIADGKLLLNQVTGAQASDILGTMNQTGKGSLALVNPNGIHIGQNAVLDVNSLTLSTLGIGTKNDAETLLRQGALGARAITVDQGAQFDIARKLNLFGGQVAVADGVVFNLNNVPDPRESMLEVVAAKELYWQQGSDHDSDLSKWTMERGNTVDFHGTVNALSTGKDAEINIMGYAVNADRAHIDGDRAEIAIAAWTKLVSDDRNNAPVKTTKVELSPENVVRADGLHIREKKSTEIRGGKVELKNSTIDTARLDITAQKSFDSAGDMDVTRGHEALTATADNSVALDNVTINGITGPERYHWFEITGGAVNIANANIHTEKTLHIGAISSLDRTLKKREWASPIEYEGTRTSTAANTLNVTNSTLKVTRPTWESNPYVVQADLNAKDVKLTGGTVHLTGATIETPLLAQIMAGTTTEGEDTPYDQTAHTPSTTELHSLQSTPAHTVTIDGTSMIRSTDVAVGGGKVTVGNDVTFHLGDGSGGAMELVAGSRVLSGDTKITTSAAGNEVQFHGKIRGVGMKNQDVDIEGQAVNLDHADIRDVGTVHGVAMKRLIYTRDGHSKVYTGMGNPLSADGMTVEAKEINLMGGQMTLKNATITAEKGALQAGTIELADDKTKMSRGGVIYLDNTKVTMNHTPDAFVAVGGTMNLVNGSEVKTPVGSAVFMLGQSYNGYEDKLNVTKDNKLSLWNSKIEAHDLIDISAGGIGVWQGSEVNAGNELRVDMASADTIRTDGSTGTLLRDAASHVTEAGAEVTEFTVQEAEPVPQPPTLPTETLLSEQDQENIETGKLKAQDALVEPTQEKRAEALAKTVAQLNEKVGTSRRQTAGIVVGIVQEIANASTLSDGEKVALVERVLNAYAPVQEAKAEQDNTATNTHNEAVNAAANVSVAPVYPDETEAEDAITFA
;
A
#
# COMPACT_ATOMS: atom_id res chain seq x y z
N MET A 1 29.00 -89.78 4.43
CA MET A 1 28.99 -89.13 5.75
C MET A 1 30.40 -88.67 6.09
N LYS A 2 30.66 -87.35 6.26
CA LYS A 2 31.97 -86.74 6.67
C LYS A 2 33.11 -87.00 5.63
N ILE A 3 34.24 -86.30 5.50
CA ILE A 3 34.91 -85.07 6.06
C ILE A 3 35.50 -84.31 4.84
N LYS A 4 35.56 -82.99 4.60
CA LYS A 4 35.24 -81.70 5.29
C LYS A 4 36.41 -80.98 6.04
N LYS A 5 37.21 -80.14 5.31
CA LYS A 5 38.35 -79.25 5.71
C LYS A 5 39.75 -79.94 5.71
N HIS A 6 40.93 -79.31 5.53
CA HIS A 6 41.36 -77.91 5.76
C HIS A 6 42.41 -77.35 4.73
N VAL A 7 42.01 -76.74 3.60
CA VAL A 7 42.87 -75.76 2.85
C VAL A 7 41.98 -74.70 2.16
N ARG A 8 41.71 -73.56 2.83
CA ARG A 8 41.15 -72.29 2.28
C ARG A 8 40.78 -71.30 3.42
N ARG A 9 41.75 -70.90 4.26
CA ARG A 9 41.54 -69.89 5.33
C ARG A 9 42.68 -68.89 5.58
N GLY A 10 43.87 -69.06 5.00
CA GLY A 10 44.98 -68.11 5.17
C GLY A 10 44.78 -66.79 4.41
N SER A 11 44.48 -66.87 3.11
CA SER A 11 44.53 -65.72 2.18
C SER A 11 43.46 -64.65 2.42
N LEU A 12 42.25 -65.05 2.84
CA LEU A 12 41.14 -64.10 3.05
C LEU A 12 41.27 -63.37 4.39
N ALA A 13 41.85 -64.01 5.41
CA ALA A 13 42.11 -63.37 6.70
C ALA A 13 43.18 -62.27 6.58
N ALA A 14 44.22 -62.49 5.76
CA ALA A 14 45.25 -61.48 5.51
C ALA A 14 44.70 -60.24 4.79
N LEU A 15 43.85 -60.43 3.76
CA LEU A 15 43.24 -59.31 3.03
C LEU A 15 42.21 -58.53 3.88
N ILE A 16 41.45 -59.20 4.74
CA ILE A 16 40.52 -58.54 5.66
C ILE A 16 41.25 -57.86 6.82
N ALA A 17 42.37 -58.42 7.32
CA ALA A 17 43.17 -57.79 8.36
C ALA A 17 43.90 -56.53 7.87
N LEU A 18 44.52 -56.56 6.67
CA LEU A 18 45.15 -55.36 6.10
C LEU A 18 44.13 -54.27 5.75
N ALA A 19 42.87 -54.63 5.48
CA ALA A 19 41.77 -53.69 5.23
C ALA A 19 41.11 -53.14 6.51
N LEU A 20 41.55 -53.55 7.71
CA LEU A 20 40.97 -53.15 9.00
C LEU A 20 42.00 -52.63 10.02
N THR A 21 43.24 -52.38 9.60
CA THR A 21 44.28 -51.74 10.44
C THR A 21 44.94 -50.54 9.77
N SER A 22 44.18 -49.82 8.93
CA SER A 22 44.49 -48.45 8.52
C SER A 22 43.40 -47.51 9.02
N SER A 23 43.37 -47.30 10.34
CA SER A 23 42.85 -46.05 10.89
C SER A 23 43.79 -44.94 10.42
N ALA A 24 43.55 -44.45 9.21
CA ALA A 24 44.25 -43.28 8.69
C ALA A 24 43.76 -42.09 9.52
N LEU A 25 44.65 -41.59 10.38
CA LEU A 25 44.47 -40.35 11.14
C LEU A 25 44.09 -39.27 10.14
N ALA A 26 42.89 -38.68 10.27
CA ALA A 26 42.26 -37.93 9.19
C ALA A 26 42.50 -36.43 9.31
N MET A 27 43.71 -36.06 9.74
CA MET A 27 44.23 -34.69 9.72
C MET A 27 44.61 -34.27 8.28
N PRO A 28 44.92 -32.99 8.01
CA PRO A 28 45.33 -32.55 6.68
C PRO A 28 46.62 -33.22 6.18
N THR A 29 46.70 -33.49 4.86
CA THR A 29 47.84 -34.19 4.25
C THR A 29 48.30 -33.57 2.93
N GLY A 30 49.60 -33.72 2.64
CA GLY A 30 50.22 -33.21 1.42
C GLY A 30 50.25 -31.68 1.35
N GLY A 31 50.43 -31.01 2.49
CA GLY A 31 50.51 -29.56 2.56
C GLY A 31 51.79 -29.00 1.94
N VAL A 32 51.65 -27.97 1.11
CA VAL A 32 52.74 -27.25 0.46
C VAL A 32 52.50 -25.74 0.61
N VAL A 33 53.31 -25.08 1.44
CA VAL A 33 53.30 -23.63 1.62
C VAL A 33 53.66 -22.95 0.28
N GLN A 34 52.79 -22.08 -0.21
CA GLN A 34 52.96 -21.29 -1.44
C GLN A 34 53.53 -19.91 -1.15
N SER A 35 53.15 -19.31 -0.02
CA SER A 35 53.53 -17.96 0.38
C SER A 35 53.47 -17.78 1.91
N GLY A 36 54.20 -16.79 2.41
CA GLY A 36 54.21 -16.41 3.82
C GLY A 36 55.17 -17.22 4.69
N ASP A 37 55.02 -17.06 6.00
CA ASP A 37 55.81 -17.70 7.05
C ASP A 37 54.87 -18.47 7.99
N VAL A 38 54.87 -19.79 7.82
CA VAL A 38 54.02 -20.73 8.56
C VAL A 38 54.85 -21.89 9.08
N ASN A 39 54.60 -22.26 10.33
CA ASN A 39 55.14 -23.46 10.95
C ASN A 39 54.03 -24.28 11.61
N ILE A 40 54.27 -25.57 11.80
CA ILE A 40 53.38 -26.51 12.49
C ILE A 40 54.14 -27.20 13.62
N GLY A 41 53.80 -26.88 14.87
CA GLY A 41 54.50 -27.40 16.05
C GLY A 41 56.02 -27.13 16.06
N GLY A 42 56.48 -26.08 15.37
CA GLY A 42 57.91 -25.78 15.17
C GLY A 42 58.57 -26.47 13.96
N SER A 43 57.83 -27.26 13.18
CA SER A 43 58.25 -27.82 11.88
C SER A 43 57.81 -26.92 10.72
N THR A 44 58.49 -27.02 9.57
CA THR A 44 58.04 -26.46 8.27
C THR A 44 57.61 -27.54 7.27
N ASP A 45 57.59 -28.82 7.69
CA ASP A 45 57.02 -29.93 6.92
C ASP A 45 55.53 -30.07 7.22
N PHE A 46 54.70 -29.91 6.18
CA PHE A 46 53.23 -30.04 6.22
C PHE A 46 52.73 -31.28 5.46
N SER A 47 53.62 -32.23 5.13
CA SER A 47 53.25 -33.46 4.41
C SER A 47 52.26 -34.34 5.19
N THR A 48 52.39 -34.38 6.52
CA THR A 48 51.44 -35.01 7.45
C THR A 48 51.24 -34.14 8.69
N VAL A 49 49.98 -33.80 9.01
CA VAL A 49 49.60 -33.15 10.27
C VAL A 49 49.37 -34.22 11.36
N THR A 50 49.74 -33.91 12.61
CA THR A 50 49.43 -34.75 13.78
C THR A 50 48.25 -34.18 14.56
N ASP A 51 47.52 -35.05 15.25
CA ASP A 51 46.48 -34.65 16.20
C ASP A 51 47.03 -33.67 17.26
N ASN A 52 46.19 -32.70 17.64
CA ASN A 52 46.47 -31.58 18.54
C ASN A 52 47.67 -30.70 18.13
N ALA A 53 48.10 -30.73 16.86
CA ALA A 53 49.10 -29.81 16.35
C ALA A 53 48.60 -28.36 16.34
N THR A 54 49.54 -27.40 16.38
CA THR A 54 49.26 -25.97 16.20
C THR A 54 49.94 -25.45 14.94
N ILE A 55 49.15 -25.00 13.97
CA ILE A 55 49.62 -24.27 12.79
C ILE A 55 49.71 -22.78 13.17
N THR A 56 50.91 -22.21 13.06
CA THR A 56 51.20 -20.82 13.45
C THR A 56 51.62 -20.02 12.22
N ALA A 57 50.93 -18.91 11.94
CA ALA A 57 51.21 -18.04 10.79
C ALA A 57 51.54 -16.61 11.26
N GLY A 58 52.74 -16.15 10.94
CA GLY A 58 53.23 -14.80 11.32
C GLY A 58 52.96 -13.71 10.27
N THR A 59 52.63 -14.11 9.05
CA THR A 59 52.39 -13.24 7.88
C THR A 59 51.21 -13.76 7.05
N ASP A 60 50.78 -13.00 6.05
CA ASP A 60 49.74 -13.42 5.12
C ASP A 60 50.24 -14.59 4.27
N SER A 61 49.62 -15.74 4.45
CA SER A 61 50.20 -17.04 4.09
C SER A 61 49.21 -17.95 3.38
N THR A 62 49.71 -18.77 2.46
CA THR A 62 48.89 -19.72 1.69
C THR A 62 49.50 -21.12 1.74
N ILE A 63 48.69 -22.14 2.05
CA ILE A 63 49.04 -23.56 1.98
C ILE A 63 48.08 -24.27 1.02
N ASN A 64 48.64 -24.97 0.03
CA ASN A 64 47.88 -25.89 -0.81
C ASN A 64 47.95 -27.30 -0.21
N TRP A 65 46.82 -27.98 -0.14
CA TRP A 65 46.65 -29.29 0.51
C TRP A 65 46.11 -30.32 -0.48
N ASN A 66 46.58 -31.58 -0.40
CA ASN A 66 45.96 -32.67 -1.15
C ASN A 66 44.64 -33.11 -0.50
N THR A 67 44.60 -33.19 0.84
CA THR A 67 43.37 -33.33 1.63
C THR A 67 43.43 -32.43 2.85
N PHE A 68 42.27 -31.94 3.29
CA PHE A 68 42.12 -31.20 4.54
C PHE A 68 40.87 -31.70 5.26
N ASN A 69 41.08 -32.52 6.27
CA ASN A 69 40.07 -33.16 7.11
C ASN A 69 40.46 -33.00 8.60
N ILE A 70 39.54 -33.29 9.53
CA ILE A 70 39.81 -33.52 10.96
C ILE A 70 38.88 -34.65 11.42
N ALA A 71 39.39 -35.79 11.92
CA ALA A 71 38.52 -36.88 12.36
C ALA A 71 37.77 -36.56 13.67
N SER A 72 36.71 -37.32 13.95
CA SER A 72 35.97 -37.14 15.21
C SER A 72 36.82 -37.56 16.41
N GLY A 73 37.05 -36.62 17.32
CA GLY A 73 37.98 -36.76 18.45
C GLY A 73 39.41 -36.28 18.17
N GLU A 74 39.77 -35.96 16.93
CA GLU A 74 41.01 -35.23 16.61
C GLU A 74 40.81 -33.71 16.78
N THR A 75 41.90 -32.97 17.02
CA THR A 75 41.91 -31.50 17.21
C THR A 75 42.98 -30.85 16.33
N LEU A 76 42.66 -29.73 15.68
CA LEU A 76 43.63 -28.86 14.99
C LEU A 76 43.57 -27.44 15.54
N ASN A 77 44.72 -26.91 15.97
CA ASN A 77 44.82 -25.57 16.55
C ASN A 77 45.47 -24.57 15.57
N PHE A 78 45.01 -23.32 15.60
CA PHE A 78 45.49 -22.24 14.72
C PHE A 78 45.90 -21.00 15.52
N ASN A 79 47.13 -20.53 15.30
CA ASN A 79 47.66 -19.32 15.93
C ASN A 79 48.11 -18.31 14.85
N ILE A 80 47.18 -17.46 14.43
CA ILE A 80 47.36 -16.50 13.33
C ILE A 80 47.47 -15.09 13.92
N ALA A 81 48.51 -14.34 13.53
CA ALA A 81 48.72 -12.96 14.00
C ALA A 81 47.54 -12.03 13.66
N ASP A 82 47.30 -11.00 14.49
CA ASP A 82 46.21 -10.02 14.26
C ASP A 82 46.38 -9.33 12.91
N GLY A 83 45.26 -9.14 12.20
CA GLY A 83 45.26 -8.60 10.84
C GLY A 83 45.93 -9.47 9.76
N LYS A 84 46.22 -10.76 10.03
CA LYS A 84 46.82 -11.69 9.06
C LYS A 84 45.90 -12.80 8.61
N LEU A 85 46.03 -13.21 7.34
CA LEU A 85 45.28 -14.30 6.72
C LEU A 85 46.12 -15.58 6.61
N LEU A 86 45.61 -16.71 7.09
CA LEU A 86 46.07 -18.05 6.69
C LEU A 86 45.04 -18.69 5.76
N LEU A 87 45.41 -18.82 4.49
CA LEU A 87 44.60 -19.43 3.45
C LEU A 87 45.00 -20.90 3.23
N ASN A 88 44.08 -21.82 3.47
CA ASN A 88 44.22 -23.24 3.14
C ASN A 88 43.39 -23.54 1.88
N GLN A 89 44.02 -24.08 0.83
CA GLN A 89 43.33 -24.46 -0.41
C GLN A 89 43.47 -25.96 -0.64
N VAL A 90 42.37 -26.69 -0.79
CA VAL A 90 42.40 -28.09 -1.21
C VAL A 90 42.50 -28.14 -2.73
N THR A 91 43.61 -28.67 -3.23
CA THR A 91 43.90 -28.85 -4.67
C THR A 91 43.73 -30.30 -5.13
N GLY A 92 43.51 -31.23 -4.20
CA GLY A 92 43.06 -32.59 -4.50
C GLY A 92 41.58 -32.67 -4.88
N ALA A 93 41.10 -33.90 -5.12
CA ALA A 93 39.75 -34.18 -5.62
C ALA A 93 38.74 -34.66 -4.55
N GLN A 94 39.06 -34.47 -3.26
CA GLN A 94 38.21 -34.88 -2.13
C GLN A 94 37.57 -33.67 -1.46
N ALA A 95 36.32 -33.83 -1.02
CA ALA A 95 35.68 -32.89 -0.08
C ALA A 95 36.40 -32.90 1.28
N SER A 96 36.17 -31.86 2.08
CA SER A 96 36.74 -31.72 3.42
C SER A 96 35.77 -32.22 4.48
N ASP A 97 36.13 -33.30 5.18
CA ASP A 97 35.40 -33.83 6.33
C ASP A 97 35.97 -33.25 7.64
N ILE A 98 35.22 -32.35 8.29
CA ILE A 98 35.56 -31.76 9.59
C ILE A 98 34.60 -32.36 10.62
N LEU A 99 35.06 -33.39 11.34
CA LEU A 99 34.25 -34.22 12.25
C LEU A 99 34.67 -34.09 13.72
N GLY A 100 35.77 -33.37 13.98
CA GLY A 100 36.35 -33.08 15.29
C GLY A 100 36.55 -31.58 15.51
N THR A 101 37.57 -31.21 16.28
CA THR A 101 37.69 -29.86 16.84
C THR A 101 38.66 -28.97 16.03
N MET A 102 38.25 -27.73 15.76
CA MET A 102 39.09 -26.68 15.18
C MET A 102 39.12 -25.47 16.12
N ASN A 103 40.30 -25.17 16.66
CA ASN A 103 40.49 -24.06 17.61
C ASN A 103 41.33 -22.94 16.99
N GLN A 104 41.02 -21.67 17.25
CA GLN A 104 41.85 -20.52 16.85
C GLN A 104 42.18 -19.60 18.02
N THR A 105 43.43 -19.65 18.51
CA THR A 105 43.90 -18.81 19.63
C THR A 105 44.41 -17.42 19.21
N GLY A 106 44.65 -17.21 17.91
CA GLY A 106 45.20 -15.97 17.36
C GLY A 106 44.15 -15.08 16.68
N LYS A 107 44.34 -13.76 16.70
CA LYS A 107 43.35 -12.76 16.22
C LYS A 107 43.25 -12.58 14.70
N GLY A 108 44.03 -13.31 13.92
CA GLY A 108 43.96 -13.27 12.45
C GLY A 108 42.68 -13.90 11.87
N SER A 109 42.68 -14.10 10.55
CA SER A 109 41.63 -14.80 9.81
C SER A 109 42.14 -16.12 9.23
N LEU A 110 41.34 -17.16 9.37
CA LEU A 110 41.54 -18.49 8.82
C LEU A 110 40.59 -18.70 7.63
N ALA A 111 41.10 -19.23 6.52
CA ALA A 111 40.27 -19.65 5.40
C ALA A 111 40.55 -21.12 5.02
N LEU A 112 39.49 -21.86 4.69
CA LEU A 112 39.53 -23.17 4.05
C LEU A 112 38.70 -23.13 2.77
N VAL A 113 39.36 -23.28 1.64
CA VAL A 113 38.76 -23.30 0.30
C VAL A 113 38.85 -24.72 -0.26
N ASN A 114 37.72 -25.39 -0.44
CA ASN A 114 37.65 -26.71 -1.07
C ASN A 114 36.53 -26.76 -2.14
N PRO A 115 36.86 -26.55 -3.43
CA PRO A 115 35.89 -26.59 -4.53
C PRO A 115 35.27 -27.98 -4.82
N ASN A 116 35.57 -29.01 -4.04
CA ASN A 116 34.90 -30.32 -4.12
C ASN A 116 33.70 -30.41 -3.15
N GLY A 117 33.68 -29.61 -2.07
CA GLY A 117 32.68 -29.67 -0.99
C GLY A 117 33.32 -29.55 0.40
N ILE A 118 32.52 -29.11 1.39
CA ILE A 118 32.91 -29.10 2.81
C ILE A 118 31.76 -29.71 3.63
N HIS A 119 32.09 -30.58 4.57
CA HIS A 119 31.16 -31.29 5.44
C HIS A 119 31.60 -31.13 6.90
N ILE A 120 30.71 -30.60 7.73
CA ILE A 120 30.90 -30.39 9.17
C ILE A 120 30.00 -31.39 9.90
N GLY A 121 30.59 -32.39 10.56
CA GLY A 121 29.86 -33.50 11.16
C GLY A 121 29.27 -33.18 12.54
N GLN A 122 28.31 -34.00 12.97
CA GLN A 122 27.56 -33.89 14.25
C GLN A 122 28.40 -33.60 15.52
N ASN A 123 29.65 -34.06 15.59
CA ASN A 123 30.52 -33.88 16.77
C ASN A 123 31.55 -32.74 16.59
N ALA A 124 31.48 -31.97 15.52
CA ALA A 124 32.46 -30.93 15.23
C ALA A 124 32.25 -29.69 16.11
N VAL A 125 33.36 -29.14 16.62
CA VAL A 125 33.38 -27.92 17.44
C VAL A 125 34.39 -26.95 16.83
N LEU A 126 33.91 -25.80 16.38
CA LEU A 126 34.70 -24.77 15.70
C LEU A 126 34.77 -23.51 16.59
N ASP A 127 35.74 -23.48 17.50
CA ASP A 127 36.05 -22.32 18.38
C ASP A 127 37.05 -21.41 17.65
N VAL A 128 36.56 -20.39 16.96
CA VAL A 128 37.34 -19.62 15.98
C VAL A 128 37.13 -18.12 16.05
N ASN A 129 38.22 -17.36 15.92
CA ASN A 129 38.17 -15.90 15.91
C ASN A 129 37.64 -15.34 14.58
N SER A 130 38.09 -15.85 13.44
CA SER A 130 37.57 -15.43 12.14
C SER A 130 37.79 -16.53 11.11
N LEU A 131 36.72 -17.16 10.65
CA LEU A 131 36.76 -18.31 9.73
C LEU A 131 36.00 -18.03 8.43
N THR A 132 36.55 -18.47 7.31
CA THR A 132 35.85 -18.58 6.03
C THR A 132 35.96 -19.99 5.49
N LEU A 133 34.83 -20.70 5.44
CA LEU A 133 34.67 -21.97 4.74
C LEU A 133 34.09 -21.67 3.35
N SER A 134 34.77 -22.09 2.28
CA SER A 134 34.34 -21.81 0.91
C SER A 134 34.43 -23.03 0.00
N THR A 135 33.36 -23.28 -0.75
CA THR A 135 33.41 -24.16 -1.94
C THR A 135 33.52 -23.35 -3.24
N LEU A 136 33.41 -22.02 -3.16
CA LEU A 136 33.78 -21.11 -4.23
C LEU A 136 35.31 -20.99 -4.29
N GLY A 137 35.89 -21.28 -5.45
CA GLY A 137 37.33 -21.17 -5.68
C GLY A 137 37.76 -19.71 -5.83
N ILE A 138 39.00 -19.40 -5.45
CA ILE A 138 39.57 -18.05 -5.60
C ILE A 138 39.85 -17.79 -7.08
N GLY A 139 39.18 -16.79 -7.65
CA GLY A 139 39.54 -16.21 -8.95
C GLY A 139 40.62 -15.14 -8.81
N THR A 140 40.46 -14.25 -7.82
CA THR A 140 41.41 -13.19 -7.49
C THR A 140 41.45 -13.00 -5.97
N LYS A 141 42.64 -12.83 -5.39
CA LYS A 141 42.80 -12.18 -4.08
C LYS A 141 44.05 -11.31 -4.11
N ASN A 142 43.87 -10.01 -3.93
CA ASN A 142 44.94 -9.04 -3.65
C ASN A 142 44.41 -8.05 -2.60
N ASP A 143 45.12 -6.95 -2.35
CA ASP A 143 44.73 -5.99 -1.30
C ASP A 143 43.52 -5.13 -1.70
N ALA A 144 43.35 -4.84 -3.00
CA ALA A 144 42.25 -4.02 -3.53
C ALA A 144 41.02 -4.84 -3.98
N GLU A 145 41.20 -6.10 -4.40
CA GLU A 145 40.12 -6.94 -4.95
C GLU A 145 40.10 -8.37 -4.38
N THR A 146 38.88 -8.88 -4.15
CA THR A 146 38.61 -10.29 -3.88
C THR A 146 37.53 -10.80 -4.84
N LEU A 147 37.75 -11.96 -5.44
CA LEU A 147 36.80 -12.67 -6.31
C LEU A 147 36.78 -14.15 -5.94
N LEU A 148 35.63 -14.63 -5.46
CA LEU A 148 35.33 -16.04 -5.25
C LEU A 148 34.29 -16.49 -6.29
N ARG A 149 34.50 -17.63 -6.94
CA ARG A 149 33.55 -18.14 -7.94
C ARG A 149 33.40 -19.66 -7.94
N GLN A 150 32.23 -20.11 -8.36
CA GLN A 150 31.87 -21.51 -8.52
C GLN A 150 32.80 -22.19 -9.54
N GLY A 151 33.35 -23.35 -9.16
CA GLY A 151 34.28 -24.09 -10.01
C GLY A 151 33.60 -24.76 -11.22
N ALA A 152 34.42 -25.31 -12.13
CA ALA A 152 33.93 -26.03 -13.31
C ALA A 152 33.11 -27.30 -12.99
N LEU A 153 33.08 -27.73 -11.72
CA LEU A 153 32.22 -28.81 -11.21
C LEU A 153 30.78 -28.37 -10.90
N GLY A 154 30.42 -27.10 -11.15
CA GLY A 154 29.12 -26.53 -10.80
C GLY A 154 28.98 -26.27 -9.30
N ALA A 155 27.76 -26.06 -8.83
CA ALA A 155 27.46 -25.85 -7.43
C ALA A 155 27.94 -27.03 -6.55
N ARG A 156 28.48 -26.71 -5.37
CA ARG A 156 28.97 -27.66 -4.37
C ARG A 156 28.53 -27.20 -2.99
N ALA A 157 28.20 -28.17 -2.13
CA ALA A 157 27.62 -27.88 -0.84
C ALA A 157 28.67 -27.66 0.25
N ILE A 158 28.41 -26.68 1.11
CA ILE A 158 28.79 -26.75 2.53
C ILE A 158 27.62 -27.45 3.25
N THR A 159 27.90 -28.53 3.98
CA THR A 159 26.89 -29.29 4.73
C THR A 159 27.26 -29.31 6.21
N VAL A 160 26.28 -29.11 7.08
CA VAL A 160 26.47 -29.03 8.54
C VAL A 160 25.43 -29.90 9.24
N ASP A 161 25.89 -30.97 9.88
CA ASP A 161 25.06 -31.99 10.54
C ASP A 161 24.55 -31.56 11.92
N GLN A 162 23.38 -32.06 12.30
CA GLN A 162 22.73 -31.83 13.59
C GLN A 162 23.69 -32.09 14.76
N GLY A 163 23.88 -31.10 15.63
CA GLY A 163 24.74 -31.17 16.81
C GLY A 163 26.10 -30.46 16.66
N ALA A 164 26.51 -30.08 15.45
CA ALA A 164 27.72 -29.28 15.24
C ALA A 164 27.61 -27.91 15.94
N GLN A 165 28.72 -27.46 16.53
CA GLN A 165 28.80 -26.21 17.29
C GLN A 165 29.88 -25.27 16.73
N PHE A 166 29.53 -23.99 16.62
CA PHE A 166 30.41 -22.91 16.17
C PHE A 166 30.47 -21.85 17.25
N ASP A 167 31.64 -21.62 17.84
CA ASP A 167 31.89 -20.56 18.82
C ASP A 167 32.73 -19.49 18.15
N ILE A 168 32.08 -18.40 17.72
CA ILE A 168 32.63 -17.43 16.79
C ILE A 168 32.99 -16.15 17.52
N ALA A 169 34.28 -15.83 17.64
CA ALA A 169 34.72 -14.64 18.39
C ALA A 169 34.60 -13.32 17.60
N ARG A 170 34.52 -13.37 16.26
CA ARG A 170 34.24 -12.19 15.42
C ARG A 170 33.50 -12.51 14.12
N LYS A 171 33.90 -13.52 13.34
CA LYS A 171 33.36 -13.72 11.99
C LYS A 171 33.31 -15.18 11.54
N LEU A 172 32.19 -15.60 10.99
CA LEU A 172 32.05 -16.86 10.25
C LEU A 172 31.43 -16.61 8.88
N ASN A 173 32.11 -17.07 7.83
CA ASN A 173 31.61 -17.07 6.46
C ASN A 173 31.47 -18.50 5.95
N LEU A 174 30.27 -18.88 5.50
CA LEU A 174 29.96 -20.13 4.81
C LEU A 174 29.59 -19.80 3.35
N PHE A 175 30.59 -19.84 2.46
CA PHE A 175 30.46 -19.47 1.05
C PHE A 175 30.33 -20.70 0.15
N GLY A 176 29.09 -21.12 -0.04
CA GLY A 176 28.70 -22.29 -0.80
C GLY A 176 28.47 -22.01 -2.29
N GLY A 177 28.61 -23.03 -3.13
CA GLY A 177 27.73 -23.16 -4.29
C GLY A 177 26.31 -23.56 -3.84
N GLN A 178 26.21 -24.28 -2.73
CA GLN A 178 25.01 -24.51 -1.91
C GLN A 178 25.42 -24.49 -0.43
N VAL A 179 24.51 -24.17 0.49
CA VAL A 179 24.74 -24.35 1.94
C VAL A 179 23.53 -25.05 2.56
N ALA A 180 23.78 -26.10 3.36
CA ALA A 180 22.75 -26.82 4.09
C ALA A 180 23.15 -26.96 5.57
N VAL A 181 22.31 -26.44 6.47
CA VAL A 181 22.51 -26.45 7.92
C VAL A 181 21.31 -27.14 8.57
N ALA A 182 21.56 -28.27 9.21
CA ALA A 182 20.53 -29.10 9.82
C ALA A 182 19.95 -28.51 11.13
N ASP A 183 18.79 -29.04 11.54
CA ASP A 183 18.16 -28.75 12.83
C ASP A 183 19.11 -29.02 14.00
N GLY A 184 19.20 -28.08 14.95
CA GLY A 184 20.02 -28.24 16.15
C GLY A 184 21.53 -28.11 15.92
N VAL A 185 21.96 -27.52 14.81
CA VAL A 185 23.28 -26.85 14.71
C VAL A 185 23.23 -25.55 15.52
N VAL A 186 24.31 -25.21 16.23
CA VAL A 186 24.37 -24.00 17.07
C VAL A 186 25.53 -23.08 16.66
N PHE A 187 25.21 -21.81 16.42
CA PHE A 187 26.18 -20.73 16.19
C PHE A 187 26.12 -19.74 17.36
N ASN A 188 27.17 -19.71 18.18
CA ASN A 188 27.34 -18.73 19.25
C ASN A 188 28.22 -17.58 18.73
N LEU A 189 27.63 -16.41 18.48
CA LEU A 189 28.38 -15.21 18.13
C LEU A 189 28.79 -14.52 19.44
N ASN A 190 30.06 -14.69 19.82
CA ASN A 190 30.58 -14.26 21.11
C ASN A 190 30.81 -12.75 21.17
N ASN A 191 30.74 -12.17 22.38
CA ASN A 191 30.87 -10.73 22.59
C ASN A 191 32.28 -10.21 22.26
N VAL A 192 32.36 -9.43 21.18
CA VAL A 192 33.57 -8.81 20.62
C VAL A 192 34.11 -7.64 21.46
N PRO A 193 35.45 -7.46 21.53
CA PRO A 193 36.05 -6.21 22.01
C PRO A 193 35.84 -5.05 21.02
N ASP A 194 35.48 -3.89 21.56
CA ASP A 194 35.38 -2.59 20.86
C ASP A 194 36.64 -2.31 20.01
N PRO A 195 36.52 -1.85 18.73
CA PRO A 195 35.30 -1.37 18.08
C PRO A 195 34.60 -2.33 17.11
N ARG A 196 35.11 -3.57 16.94
CA ARG A 196 34.64 -4.51 15.91
C ARG A 196 33.28 -5.12 16.25
N GLU A 197 32.54 -5.54 15.23
CA GLU A 197 31.22 -6.23 15.34
C GLU A 197 31.35 -7.74 15.09
N SER A 198 30.30 -8.52 15.41
CA SER A 198 30.29 -9.98 15.25
C SER A 198 29.37 -10.42 14.10
N MET A 199 29.89 -11.10 13.07
CA MET A 199 29.14 -11.42 11.85
C MET A 199 29.06 -12.92 11.50
N LEU A 200 27.89 -13.33 11.02
CA LEU A 200 27.61 -14.62 10.39
C LEU A 200 27.12 -14.41 8.95
N GLU A 201 27.89 -14.86 7.96
CA GLU A 201 27.50 -14.88 6.54
C GLU A 201 27.28 -16.31 6.07
N VAL A 202 26.06 -16.64 5.62
CA VAL A 202 25.67 -17.94 5.07
C VAL A 202 25.18 -17.71 3.64
N VAL A 203 26.07 -17.84 2.66
CA VAL A 203 25.81 -17.39 1.28
C VAL A 203 26.01 -18.54 0.28
N ALA A 204 24.97 -18.84 -0.50
CA ALA A 204 25.08 -19.69 -1.68
C ALA A 204 25.13 -18.83 -2.95
N ALA A 205 26.21 -18.88 -3.70
CA ALA A 205 26.41 -18.02 -4.87
C ALA A 205 27.17 -18.69 -6.02
N LYS A 206 27.05 -18.08 -7.20
CA LYS A 206 27.86 -18.40 -8.37
C LYS A 206 29.17 -17.63 -8.35
N GLU A 207 29.11 -16.36 -7.96
CA GLU A 207 30.23 -15.43 -7.94
C GLU A 207 30.02 -14.35 -6.87
N LEU A 208 31.05 -14.09 -6.07
CA LEU A 208 31.11 -13.02 -5.08
C LEU A 208 32.38 -12.20 -5.36
N TYR A 209 32.21 -10.92 -5.69
CA TYR A 209 33.29 -9.97 -5.92
C TYR A 209 33.18 -8.79 -4.97
N TRP A 210 34.33 -8.32 -4.50
CA TRP A 210 34.50 -7.13 -3.67
C TRP A 210 35.69 -6.31 -4.16
N GLN A 211 35.54 -5.00 -4.26
CA GLN A 211 36.62 -4.04 -4.52
C GLN A 211 36.66 -2.98 -3.41
N GLN A 212 37.75 -2.90 -2.65
CA GLN A 212 37.84 -1.99 -1.51
C GLN A 212 37.82 -0.51 -1.92
N GLY A 213 37.23 0.31 -1.06
CA GLY A 213 37.32 1.77 -1.04
C GLY A 213 38.68 2.25 -0.54
N SER A 214 38.85 3.57 -0.47
CA SER A 214 40.16 4.17 -0.16
C SER A 214 40.54 4.15 1.33
N ASP A 215 39.59 3.83 2.21
CA ASP A 215 39.80 3.59 3.65
C ASP A 215 40.17 2.13 3.98
N HIS A 216 39.86 1.18 3.10
CA HIS A 216 39.88 -0.28 3.36
C HIS A 216 38.81 -0.77 4.36
N ASP A 217 37.77 0.05 4.60
CA ASP A 217 36.64 -0.22 5.50
C ASP A 217 35.31 -0.29 4.73
N SER A 218 35.24 0.35 3.55
CA SER A 218 34.11 0.35 2.61
C SER A 218 34.42 -0.43 1.33
N ASP A 219 33.42 -0.93 0.59
CA ASP A 219 33.65 -1.66 -0.68
C ASP A 219 32.57 -1.51 -1.77
N LEU A 220 32.94 -1.94 -2.98
CA LEU A 220 32.05 -2.21 -4.11
C LEU A 220 31.83 -3.72 -4.22
N SER A 221 30.68 -4.16 -3.75
CA SER A 221 30.21 -5.55 -3.80
C SER A 221 29.46 -5.84 -5.10
N LYS A 222 29.77 -6.98 -5.74
CA LYS A 222 29.05 -7.49 -6.93
C LYS A 222 28.84 -8.99 -6.76
N TRP A 223 27.63 -9.40 -6.43
CA TRP A 223 27.30 -10.80 -6.15
C TRP A 223 26.35 -11.32 -7.23
N THR A 224 26.52 -12.58 -7.64
CA THR A 224 25.69 -13.22 -8.67
C THR A 224 25.36 -14.65 -8.25
N MET A 225 24.08 -15.00 -8.44
CA MET A 225 23.46 -16.25 -8.03
C MET A 225 22.72 -16.84 -9.23
N GLU A 226 22.70 -18.16 -9.38
CA GLU A 226 21.94 -18.86 -10.41
C GLU A 226 21.10 -20.01 -9.82
N ARG A 227 20.14 -20.54 -10.60
CA ARG A 227 19.29 -21.66 -10.17
C ARG A 227 20.18 -22.85 -9.78
N GLY A 228 20.12 -23.21 -8.51
CA GLY A 228 21.01 -24.21 -7.90
C GLY A 228 21.85 -23.65 -6.75
N ASN A 229 21.97 -22.32 -6.63
CA ASN A 229 22.58 -21.68 -5.47
C ASN A 229 21.55 -21.52 -4.34
N THR A 230 21.35 -22.60 -3.57
CA THR A 230 20.36 -22.67 -2.48
C THR A 230 21.01 -22.62 -1.11
N VAL A 231 20.36 -21.93 -0.17
CA VAL A 231 20.61 -22.06 1.26
C VAL A 231 19.42 -22.74 1.92
N ASP A 232 19.64 -23.87 2.58
CA ASP A 232 18.68 -24.49 3.50
C ASP A 232 19.25 -24.34 4.92
N PHE A 233 18.62 -23.52 5.76
CA PHE A 233 19.12 -23.14 7.09
C PHE A 233 18.09 -23.44 8.18
N HIS A 234 18.41 -24.40 9.05
CA HIS A 234 17.55 -24.84 10.16
C HIS A 234 18.26 -24.71 11.53
N GLY A 235 19.34 -23.91 11.58
CA GLY A 235 20.19 -23.76 12.76
C GLY A 235 19.66 -22.77 13.80
N THR A 236 20.29 -22.79 14.97
CA THR A 236 20.11 -21.81 16.05
C THR A 236 21.29 -20.84 16.07
N VAL A 237 21.02 -19.53 16.02
CA VAL A 237 22.01 -18.45 16.15
C VAL A 237 21.78 -17.69 17.44
N ASN A 238 22.77 -17.71 18.32
CA ASN A 238 22.81 -16.97 19.57
C ASN A 238 23.75 -15.78 19.39
N ALA A 239 23.23 -14.57 19.17
CA ALA A 239 24.02 -13.35 19.07
C ALA A 239 24.24 -12.74 20.46
N LEU A 240 25.29 -13.22 21.14
CA LEU A 240 25.62 -12.90 22.54
C LEU A 240 26.34 -11.55 22.72
N SER A 241 26.36 -10.69 21.69
CA SER A 241 26.97 -9.36 21.76
C SER A 241 26.15 -8.43 22.64
N THR A 242 26.80 -7.89 23.68
CA THR A 242 26.21 -6.92 24.62
C THR A 242 26.67 -5.47 24.37
N GLY A 243 27.75 -5.28 23.60
CA GLY A 243 28.37 -3.96 23.39
C GLY A 243 28.24 -3.38 21.97
N LYS A 244 28.07 -4.23 20.96
CA LYS A 244 28.06 -3.89 19.52
C LYS A 244 26.93 -4.63 18.80
N ASP A 245 26.64 -4.24 17.57
CA ASP A 245 25.64 -4.95 16.78
C ASP A 245 26.24 -6.27 16.21
N ALA A 246 25.37 -7.12 15.69
CA ALA A 246 25.72 -8.45 15.20
C ALA A 246 24.99 -8.76 13.89
N GLU A 247 25.74 -8.85 12.79
CA GLU A 247 25.20 -9.05 11.44
C GLU A 247 24.97 -10.53 11.13
N ILE A 248 23.78 -10.88 10.63
CA ILE A 248 23.38 -12.25 10.31
C ILE A 248 22.77 -12.28 8.91
N ASN A 249 23.60 -12.64 7.93
CA ASN A 249 23.30 -12.57 6.50
C ASN A 249 23.08 -13.99 5.94
N ILE A 250 21.85 -14.34 5.53
CA ILE A 250 21.48 -15.67 5.01
C ILE A 250 20.95 -15.51 3.57
N MET A 251 21.77 -15.78 2.56
CA MET A 251 21.53 -15.27 1.20
C MET A 251 21.80 -16.28 0.07
N GLY A 252 21.00 -16.24 -1.01
CA GLY A 252 21.25 -17.08 -2.18
C GLY A 252 20.34 -16.77 -3.39
N TYR A 253 20.25 -17.72 -4.33
CA TYR A 253 19.23 -17.67 -5.39
C TYR A 253 17.84 -17.96 -4.83
N ALA A 254 17.77 -18.90 -3.88
CA ALA A 254 16.60 -19.21 -3.07
C ALA A 254 17.06 -19.62 -1.67
N VAL A 255 16.26 -19.26 -0.65
CA VAL A 255 16.58 -19.51 0.77
C VAL A 255 15.40 -20.20 1.43
N ASN A 256 15.70 -21.24 2.19
CA ASN A 256 14.77 -21.94 3.05
C ASN A 256 15.21 -21.80 4.51
N ALA A 257 14.42 -21.13 5.34
CA ALA A 257 14.72 -20.88 6.75
C ALA A 257 13.74 -21.56 7.71
N ASP A 258 13.12 -22.69 7.29
CA ASP A 258 12.22 -23.48 8.15
C ASP A 258 12.86 -23.74 9.52
N ARG A 259 12.11 -23.54 10.61
CA ARG A 259 12.53 -23.83 12.00
C ARG A 259 13.81 -23.14 12.48
N ALA A 260 14.39 -22.22 11.71
CA ALA A 260 15.54 -21.43 12.12
C ALA A 260 15.19 -20.59 13.34
N HIS A 261 16.15 -20.44 14.26
CA HIS A 261 16.00 -19.69 15.50
C HIS A 261 17.12 -18.67 15.62
N ILE A 262 16.81 -17.37 15.67
CA ILE A 262 17.82 -16.30 15.74
C ILE A 262 17.47 -15.38 16.93
N ASP A 263 18.35 -15.33 17.92
CA ASP A 263 18.17 -14.58 19.17
C ASP A 263 19.31 -13.56 19.37
N GLY A 264 18.97 -12.29 19.61
CA GLY A 264 19.95 -11.28 20.00
C GLY A 264 19.42 -9.84 20.07
N ASP A 265 19.56 -9.19 21.22
CA ASP A 265 19.09 -7.80 21.48
C ASP A 265 19.76 -6.71 20.61
N ARG A 266 20.76 -7.08 19.82
CA ARG A 266 21.54 -6.24 18.90
C ARG A 266 21.78 -6.90 17.53
N ALA A 267 21.01 -7.93 17.18
CA ALA A 267 21.14 -8.63 15.91
C ALA A 267 20.48 -7.85 14.75
N GLU A 268 21.24 -7.63 13.68
CA GLU A 268 20.78 -7.14 12.38
C GLU A 268 20.72 -8.34 11.42
N ILE A 269 19.52 -8.68 10.94
CA ILE A 269 19.24 -9.94 10.23
C ILE A 269 18.80 -9.63 8.80
N ALA A 270 19.45 -10.25 7.80
CA ALA A 270 19.03 -10.18 6.41
C ALA A 270 18.90 -11.58 5.80
N ILE A 271 17.67 -11.97 5.43
CA ILE A 271 17.37 -13.24 4.76
C ILE A 271 16.93 -12.95 3.32
N ALA A 272 17.79 -13.24 2.34
CA ALA A 272 17.61 -12.70 0.98
C ALA A 272 17.76 -13.73 -0.17
N ALA A 273 16.81 -13.69 -1.11
CA ALA A 273 16.87 -14.43 -2.37
C ALA A 273 16.89 -13.47 -3.56
N TRP A 274 18.00 -13.43 -4.32
CA TRP A 274 18.13 -12.60 -5.53
C TRP A 274 18.94 -13.30 -6.62
N THR A 275 18.87 -12.79 -7.85
CA THR A 275 19.71 -13.27 -8.95
C THR A 275 21.05 -12.52 -8.99
N LYS A 276 21.06 -11.23 -8.65
CA LYS A 276 22.28 -10.41 -8.66
C LYS A 276 22.13 -9.19 -7.74
N LEU A 277 23.23 -8.83 -7.08
CA LEU A 277 23.40 -7.63 -6.26
C LEU A 277 24.61 -6.84 -6.78
N VAL A 278 24.51 -5.52 -6.81
CA VAL A 278 25.63 -4.58 -6.94
C VAL A 278 25.43 -3.46 -5.92
N SER A 279 26.34 -3.30 -4.96
CA SER A 279 26.36 -2.15 -4.05
C SER A 279 27.71 -1.45 -4.13
N ASP A 280 27.72 -0.12 -4.25
CA ASP A 280 28.92 0.71 -4.27
C ASP A 280 28.88 1.68 -3.09
N ASP A 281 29.30 1.19 -1.92
CA ASP A 281 29.24 1.92 -0.65
C ASP A 281 30.59 2.55 -0.27
N ARG A 282 31.52 2.56 -1.22
CA ARG A 282 32.89 3.06 -1.03
C ARG A 282 32.90 4.54 -0.65
N ASN A 283 33.77 4.90 0.29
CA ASN A 283 33.99 6.28 0.71
C ASN A 283 34.44 7.26 -0.41
N ASN A 284 34.85 6.73 -1.57
CA ASN A 284 35.24 7.47 -2.76
C ASN A 284 34.32 7.22 -3.97
N ALA A 285 33.16 6.56 -3.76
CA ALA A 285 32.08 6.54 -4.74
C ALA A 285 31.51 7.97 -4.88
N PRO A 286 31.20 8.46 -6.11
CA PRO A 286 30.59 9.78 -6.29
C PRO A 286 29.19 9.91 -5.66
N VAL A 287 28.48 8.79 -5.56
CA VAL A 287 27.16 8.61 -4.94
C VAL A 287 27.11 7.14 -4.47
N LYS A 288 26.70 6.86 -3.23
CA LYS A 288 26.43 5.48 -2.78
C LYS A 288 25.21 4.92 -3.54
N THR A 289 25.25 3.66 -3.98
CA THR A 289 24.11 3.03 -4.68
C THR A 289 24.03 1.53 -4.45
N THR A 290 22.83 1.00 -4.19
CA THR A 290 22.54 -0.44 -4.19
C THR A 290 21.60 -0.79 -5.33
N LYS A 291 21.84 -1.90 -6.03
CA LYS A 291 21.02 -2.39 -7.16
C LYS A 291 20.83 -3.90 -7.07
N VAL A 292 19.59 -4.36 -7.12
CA VAL A 292 19.23 -5.78 -7.00
C VAL A 292 18.36 -6.21 -8.18
N GLU A 293 18.71 -7.34 -8.81
CA GLU A 293 17.93 -7.98 -9.87
C GLU A 293 17.35 -9.31 -9.36
N LEU A 294 16.02 -9.45 -9.49
CA LEU A 294 15.25 -10.58 -8.98
C LEU A 294 14.21 -11.05 -10.00
N SER A 295 13.65 -12.23 -9.76
CA SER A 295 12.55 -12.83 -10.50
C SER A 295 11.64 -13.60 -9.54
N PRO A 296 10.37 -13.89 -9.86
CA PRO A 296 9.50 -14.74 -9.03
C PRO A 296 10.01 -16.17 -8.74
N GLU A 297 11.15 -16.58 -9.31
CA GLU A 297 11.86 -17.82 -8.97
C GLU A 297 12.84 -17.67 -7.79
N ASN A 298 13.15 -16.44 -7.39
CA ASN A 298 13.97 -16.13 -6.23
C ASN A 298 13.10 -16.14 -4.95
N VAL A 299 12.98 -17.31 -4.32
CA VAL A 299 12.07 -17.51 -3.18
C VAL A 299 12.84 -17.50 -1.86
N VAL A 300 12.40 -16.69 -0.90
CA VAL A 300 12.63 -16.93 0.53
C VAL A 300 11.40 -17.62 1.10
N ARG A 301 11.57 -18.70 1.86
CA ARG A 301 10.47 -19.37 2.57
C ARG A 301 10.88 -19.82 3.97
N ALA A 302 9.92 -19.93 4.88
CA ALA A 302 10.11 -20.62 6.16
C ALA A 302 8.79 -21.06 6.81
N ASP A 303 8.74 -22.32 7.24
CA ASP A 303 7.77 -22.83 8.21
C ASP A 303 8.39 -22.89 9.62
N GLY A 304 7.85 -22.13 10.57
CA GLY A 304 8.28 -22.10 11.97
C GLY A 304 9.55 -21.28 12.26
N LEU A 305 9.85 -20.25 11.46
CA LEU A 305 10.95 -19.30 11.73
C LEU A 305 10.69 -18.55 13.04
N HIS A 306 11.71 -18.48 13.90
CA HIS A 306 11.69 -17.66 15.12
C HIS A 306 12.84 -16.64 15.10
N ILE A 307 12.49 -15.36 15.12
CA ILE A 307 13.42 -14.24 15.25
C ILE A 307 13.06 -13.47 16.52
N ARG A 308 14.06 -13.19 17.36
CA ARG A 308 13.93 -12.36 18.55
C ARG A 308 15.09 -11.39 18.69
N GLU A 309 14.95 -10.21 18.10
CA GLU A 309 15.91 -9.12 18.17
C GLU A 309 15.27 -7.80 18.61
N LYS A 310 16.06 -6.71 18.62
CA LYS A 310 15.58 -5.34 18.92
C LYS A 310 16.19 -4.28 17.98
N LYS A 311 16.86 -4.67 16.91
CA LYS A 311 17.66 -3.84 15.99
C LYS A 311 16.99 -3.81 14.60
N SER A 312 17.04 -4.87 13.81
CA SER A 312 16.43 -4.90 12.46
C SER A 312 16.35 -6.30 11.83
N THR A 313 15.25 -6.55 11.11
CA THR A 313 15.04 -7.74 10.28
C THR A 313 14.60 -7.34 8.87
N GLU A 314 15.39 -7.76 7.87
CA GLU A 314 15.09 -7.65 6.44
C GLU A 314 14.86 -9.06 5.85
N ILE A 315 13.75 -9.25 5.12
CA ILE A 315 13.44 -10.49 4.40
C ILE A 315 13.05 -10.13 2.97
N ARG A 316 13.93 -10.38 2.00
CA ARG A 316 13.74 -9.96 0.60
C ARG A 316 13.81 -11.11 -0.40
N GLY A 317 12.91 -11.09 -1.37
CA GLY A 317 12.90 -12.07 -2.44
C GLY A 317 12.26 -11.55 -3.71
N GLY A 318 12.25 -12.40 -4.73
CA GLY A 318 11.21 -12.36 -5.75
C GLY A 318 9.86 -12.85 -5.21
N LYS A 319 9.89 -13.78 -4.25
CA LYS A 319 8.76 -14.16 -3.38
C LYS A 319 9.23 -14.33 -1.94
N VAL A 320 8.32 -14.12 -0.99
CA VAL A 320 8.53 -14.38 0.45
C VAL A 320 7.34 -15.17 0.99
N GLU A 321 7.56 -16.37 1.52
CA GLU A 321 6.53 -17.30 2.00
C GLU A 321 6.79 -17.71 3.47
N LEU A 322 6.12 -17.07 4.44
CA LEU A 322 6.31 -17.34 5.87
C LEU A 322 5.07 -18.02 6.48
N LYS A 323 5.29 -19.08 7.27
CA LYS A 323 4.24 -19.87 7.91
C LYS A 323 4.57 -20.21 9.36
N ASN A 324 3.58 -20.12 10.25
CA ASN A 324 3.75 -20.48 11.67
C ASN A 324 4.90 -19.72 12.40
N SER A 325 5.35 -18.60 11.83
CA SER A 325 6.58 -17.89 12.24
C SER A 325 6.30 -16.82 13.30
N THR A 326 7.32 -16.48 14.09
CA THR A 326 7.31 -15.36 15.05
C THR A 326 8.51 -14.45 14.81
N ILE A 327 8.27 -13.15 14.69
CA ILE A 327 9.32 -12.13 14.51
C ILE A 327 9.12 -11.02 15.55
N ASP A 328 9.95 -11.01 16.59
CA ASP A 328 10.05 -9.89 17.53
C ASP A 328 11.24 -9.01 17.10
N THR A 329 10.98 -7.71 16.84
CA THR A 329 11.93 -6.79 16.19
C THR A 329 11.67 -5.32 16.55
N ALA A 330 12.59 -4.41 16.19
CA ALA A 330 12.36 -2.96 16.23
C ALA A 330 12.27 -2.29 14.83
N ARG A 331 12.63 -3.00 13.76
CA ARG A 331 12.49 -2.55 12.36
C ARG A 331 12.28 -3.76 11.45
N LEU A 332 11.27 -3.71 10.59
CA LEU A 332 10.93 -4.78 9.66
C LEU A 332 10.81 -4.28 8.21
N ASP A 333 11.48 -4.99 7.30
CA ASP A 333 11.33 -4.82 5.85
C ASP A 333 11.09 -6.20 5.20
N ILE A 334 9.84 -6.53 4.83
CA ILE A 334 9.49 -7.77 4.11
C ILE A 334 9.11 -7.42 2.67
N THR A 335 9.98 -7.72 1.69
CA THR A 335 9.80 -7.23 0.31
C THR A 335 9.90 -8.32 -0.77
N ALA A 336 8.85 -8.47 -1.58
CA ALA A 336 8.82 -9.34 -2.76
C ALA A 336 8.81 -8.51 -4.06
N GLN A 337 9.96 -8.42 -4.74
CA GLN A 337 10.19 -7.46 -5.83
C GLN A 337 10.96 -8.07 -7.01
N LYS A 338 10.98 -7.37 -8.14
CA LYS A 338 11.69 -7.73 -9.39
C LYS A 338 12.99 -6.92 -9.53
N SER A 339 12.97 -5.65 -9.17
CA SER A 339 14.16 -4.81 -9.06
C SER A 339 14.07 -3.91 -7.85
N PHE A 340 15.24 -3.54 -7.32
CA PHE A 340 15.41 -2.46 -6.36
C PHE A 340 16.65 -1.66 -6.75
N ASP A 341 16.53 -0.34 -6.74
CA ASP A 341 17.58 0.62 -7.04
C ASP A 341 17.54 1.71 -5.96
N SER A 342 18.63 1.88 -5.22
CA SER A 342 18.83 3.01 -4.31
C SER A 342 19.98 3.92 -4.78
N ALA A 343 19.89 5.21 -4.46
CA ALA A 343 20.95 6.17 -4.74
C ALA A 343 20.96 7.33 -3.73
N GLY A 344 22.14 7.83 -3.40
CA GLY A 344 22.32 8.95 -2.47
C GLY A 344 22.87 8.51 -1.12
N ASP A 345 23.08 9.46 -0.23
CA ASP A 345 23.63 9.19 1.10
C ASP A 345 22.69 9.71 2.19
N MET A 346 21.97 8.77 2.80
CA MET A 346 20.99 9.05 3.85
C MET A 346 21.65 9.48 5.16
N ASP A 347 22.94 9.20 5.36
CA ASP A 347 23.72 9.73 6.49
C ASP A 347 23.99 11.24 6.34
N VAL A 348 23.88 11.78 5.12
CA VAL A 348 24.31 13.13 4.76
C VAL A 348 23.13 14.05 4.43
N THR A 349 22.17 13.64 3.59
CA THR A 349 21.03 14.51 3.19
C THR A 349 19.75 13.75 2.85
N ARG A 350 19.73 13.05 1.71
CA ARG A 350 18.57 12.37 1.13
C ARG A 350 19.01 11.08 0.44
N GLY A 351 18.15 10.08 0.51
CA GLY A 351 18.22 8.88 -0.32
C GLY A 351 17.06 8.87 -1.33
N HIS A 352 17.29 8.30 -2.49
CA HIS A 352 16.26 7.91 -3.46
C HIS A 352 16.16 6.39 -3.48
N GLU A 353 14.94 5.87 -3.50
CA GLU A 353 14.65 4.44 -3.60
C GLU A 353 13.57 4.19 -4.65
N ALA A 354 13.84 3.28 -5.58
CA ALA A 354 12.87 2.79 -6.54
C ALA A 354 12.81 1.26 -6.54
N LEU A 355 11.61 0.70 -6.60
CA LEU A 355 11.40 -0.74 -6.77
C LEU A 355 10.35 -1.02 -7.84
N THR A 356 10.48 -2.17 -8.52
CA THR A 356 9.44 -2.67 -9.43
C THR A 356 9.03 -4.08 -9.06
N ALA A 357 7.75 -4.42 -9.30
CA ALA A 357 7.19 -5.73 -9.04
C ALA A 357 6.09 -6.08 -10.07
N THR A 358 5.85 -7.37 -10.25
CA THR A 358 4.73 -7.93 -11.02
C THR A 358 3.81 -8.71 -10.08
N ALA A 359 2.56 -9.01 -10.46
CA ALA A 359 1.65 -9.77 -9.59
C ALA A 359 2.20 -11.14 -9.12
N ASP A 360 3.13 -11.75 -9.88
CA ASP A 360 3.84 -12.96 -9.48
C ASP A 360 4.86 -12.74 -8.34
N ASN A 361 5.38 -11.52 -8.18
CA ASN A 361 6.25 -11.14 -7.07
C ASN A 361 5.41 -11.01 -5.80
N SER A 362 5.48 -11.99 -4.91
CA SER A 362 4.43 -12.23 -3.91
C SER A 362 4.97 -12.37 -2.48
N VAL A 363 4.34 -11.67 -1.53
CA VAL A 363 4.47 -11.93 -0.09
C VAL A 363 3.27 -12.75 0.37
N ALA A 364 3.51 -13.83 1.12
CA ALA A 364 2.49 -14.66 1.75
C ALA A 364 2.84 -14.91 3.22
N LEU A 365 1.98 -14.47 4.14
CA LEU A 365 2.08 -14.67 5.58
C LEU A 365 0.86 -15.48 6.05
N ASP A 366 1.08 -16.67 6.62
CA ASP A 366 0.01 -17.59 7.06
C ASP A 366 0.28 -18.06 8.49
N ASN A 367 -0.59 -17.70 9.44
CA ASN A 367 -0.37 -17.92 10.88
C ASN A 367 0.97 -17.35 11.39
N VAL A 368 1.28 -16.10 10.99
CA VAL A 368 2.52 -15.40 11.38
C VAL A 368 2.21 -14.38 12.48
N THR A 369 3.09 -14.30 13.49
CA THR A 369 3.06 -13.26 14.53
C THR A 369 4.26 -12.32 14.36
N ILE A 370 4.02 -11.02 14.40
CA ILE A 370 5.05 -9.97 14.34
C ILE A 370 4.82 -9.03 15.52
N ASN A 371 5.85 -8.75 16.32
CA ASN A 371 5.80 -7.79 17.42
C ASN A 371 6.91 -6.74 17.27
N GLY A 372 6.53 -5.54 16.84
CA GLY A 372 7.40 -4.37 16.74
C GLY A 372 7.42 -3.55 18.03
N ILE A 373 8.56 -3.50 18.72
CA ILE A 373 8.72 -2.78 20.00
C ILE A 373 9.93 -1.83 19.93
N THR A 374 9.71 -0.54 20.10
CA THR A 374 10.76 0.49 19.97
C THR A 374 11.39 0.88 21.30
N GLY A 375 12.72 0.95 21.33
CA GLY A 375 13.41 1.82 22.29
C GLY A 375 13.35 3.30 21.87
N PRO A 376 13.50 4.27 22.79
CA PRO A 376 13.40 5.70 22.46
C PRO A 376 14.50 6.21 21.50
N GLU A 377 15.61 5.48 21.36
CA GLU A 377 16.74 5.83 20.49
C GLU A 377 16.82 4.97 19.21
N ARG A 378 15.78 4.18 18.87
CA ARG A 378 15.81 3.29 17.70
C ARG A 378 14.90 3.77 16.58
N TYR A 379 15.40 3.69 15.34
CA TYR A 379 14.61 3.93 14.13
C TYR A 379 13.46 2.92 14.06
N HIS A 380 12.25 3.43 13.91
CA HIS A 380 11.05 2.63 13.69
C HIS A 380 10.67 2.66 12.21
N TRP A 381 10.54 1.48 11.61
CA TRP A 381 10.12 1.30 10.21
C TRP A 381 9.56 -0.11 10.03
N PHE A 382 8.33 -0.24 9.51
CA PHE A 382 7.66 -1.53 9.32
C PHE A 382 6.92 -1.52 7.98
N GLU A 383 7.53 -2.13 6.96
CA GLU A 383 7.02 -2.17 5.59
C GLU A 383 6.90 -3.62 5.08
N ILE A 384 5.74 -3.98 4.53
CA ILE A 384 5.45 -5.29 3.92
C ILE A 384 4.97 -5.06 2.49
N THR A 385 5.87 -5.23 1.52
CA THR A 385 5.63 -4.80 0.14
C THR A 385 5.82 -5.93 -0.86
N GLY A 386 4.90 -6.05 -1.82
CA GLY A 386 4.99 -7.01 -2.91
C GLY A 386 4.25 -6.53 -4.16
N GLY A 387 4.35 -7.29 -5.24
CA GLY A 387 3.42 -7.15 -6.38
C GLY A 387 2.05 -7.75 -6.07
N ALA A 388 1.99 -8.78 -5.23
CA ALA A 388 0.80 -9.23 -4.53
C ALA A 388 1.16 -9.54 -3.06
N VAL A 389 0.24 -9.27 -2.13
CA VAL A 389 0.45 -9.48 -0.69
C VAL A 389 -0.75 -10.21 -0.10
N ASN A 390 -0.49 -11.31 0.59
CA ASN A 390 -1.51 -12.17 1.18
C ASN A 390 -1.19 -12.40 2.66
N ILE A 391 -2.10 -12.00 3.55
CA ILE A 391 -1.95 -12.09 5.00
C ILE A 391 -3.15 -12.85 5.54
N ALA A 392 -2.91 -14.03 6.14
CA ALA A 392 -3.94 -14.94 6.63
C ALA A 392 -3.63 -15.38 8.06
N ASN A 393 -4.66 -15.35 8.93
CA ASN A 393 -4.58 -15.83 10.32
C ASN A 393 -3.45 -15.16 11.15
N ALA A 394 -2.99 -13.97 10.76
CA ALA A 394 -1.79 -13.34 11.28
C ALA A 394 -2.10 -12.33 12.39
N ASN A 395 -1.12 -12.08 13.26
CA ASN A 395 -1.18 -11.03 14.28
C ASN A 395 0.05 -10.14 14.15
N ILE A 396 -0.12 -8.97 13.52
CA ILE A 396 0.92 -8.00 13.26
C ILE A 396 0.70 -6.82 14.19
N HIS A 397 1.52 -6.75 15.24
CA HIS A 397 1.55 -5.65 16.18
C HIS A 397 2.82 -4.81 15.97
N THR A 398 2.67 -3.50 15.89
CA THR A 398 3.78 -2.54 15.91
C THR A 398 3.48 -1.39 16.87
N GLU A 399 4.51 -0.64 17.24
CA GLU A 399 4.34 0.74 17.68
C GLU A 399 4.28 1.66 16.45
N LYS A 400 3.98 2.97 16.62
CA LYS A 400 4.07 4.01 15.56
C LYS A 400 3.41 3.65 14.20
N THR A 401 4.09 3.04 13.24
CA THR A 401 3.58 2.81 11.88
C THR A 401 3.49 1.35 11.46
N LEU A 402 2.64 1.07 10.47
CA LEU A 402 2.62 -0.17 9.69
C LEU A 402 2.18 0.11 8.25
N HIS A 403 3.07 -0.12 7.27
CA HIS A 403 2.81 0.08 5.84
C HIS A 403 2.75 -1.28 5.12
N ILE A 404 1.70 -1.51 4.31
CA ILE A 404 1.52 -2.75 3.55
C ILE A 404 1.11 -2.43 2.11
N GLY A 405 1.89 -2.87 1.12
CA GLY A 405 1.74 -2.47 -0.28
C GLY A 405 1.69 -3.64 -1.27
N ALA A 406 0.60 -3.78 -2.02
CA ALA A 406 0.53 -4.57 -3.26
C ALA A 406 0.64 -3.64 -4.49
N ILE A 407 1.86 -3.41 -4.96
CA ILE A 407 2.21 -2.34 -5.90
C ILE A 407 3.00 -2.86 -7.10
N SER A 408 2.86 -2.23 -8.26
CA SER A 408 3.71 -2.50 -9.43
C SER A 408 5.04 -1.75 -9.37
N SER A 409 5.08 -0.60 -8.69
CA SER A 409 6.33 0.12 -8.40
C SER A 409 6.21 1.08 -7.23
N LEU A 410 7.34 1.35 -6.60
CA LEU A 410 7.55 2.49 -5.70
C LEU A 410 8.64 3.37 -6.32
N ASP A 411 8.48 4.68 -6.22
CA ASP A 411 9.56 5.66 -6.41
C ASP A 411 9.44 6.68 -5.27
N ARG A 412 10.46 6.78 -4.39
CA ARG A 412 10.43 7.67 -3.22
C ARG A 412 11.76 8.36 -2.93
N THR A 413 11.65 9.55 -2.35
CA THR A 413 12.77 10.30 -1.76
C THR A 413 12.66 10.30 -0.25
N LEU A 414 13.64 9.71 0.43
CA LEU A 414 13.78 9.73 1.89
C LEU A 414 14.59 10.97 2.33
N LYS A 415 14.16 11.60 3.42
CA LYS A 415 14.80 12.75 4.08
C LYS A 415 15.34 12.32 5.45
N LYS A 416 16.63 12.58 5.69
CA LYS A 416 17.28 12.31 6.98
C LYS A 416 16.64 13.13 8.11
N ARG A 417 16.49 12.53 9.29
CA ARG A 417 16.28 13.23 10.58
C ARG A 417 17.35 12.74 11.56
N GLU A 418 17.88 13.64 12.40
CA GLU A 418 19.07 13.34 13.24
C GLU A 418 18.74 12.57 14.53
N TRP A 419 17.48 12.61 14.97
CA TRP A 419 17.00 12.00 16.23
C TRP A 419 15.70 11.18 16.06
N ALA A 420 15.28 10.95 14.81
CA ALA A 420 14.07 10.22 14.44
C ALA A 420 14.34 9.35 13.20
N SER A 421 13.46 8.40 12.89
CA SER A 421 13.52 7.65 11.61
C SER A 421 13.63 8.60 10.41
N PRO A 422 14.31 8.23 9.32
CA PRO A 422 14.10 8.86 8.02
C PRO A 422 12.61 8.97 7.69
N ILE A 423 12.20 10.07 7.06
CA ILE A 423 10.82 10.30 6.63
C ILE A 423 10.75 10.31 5.11
N GLU A 424 9.66 9.78 4.55
CA GLU A 424 9.36 9.89 3.13
C GLU A 424 8.98 11.34 2.82
N TYR A 425 9.85 12.06 2.11
CA TYR A 425 9.62 13.46 1.73
C TYR A 425 8.55 13.56 0.64
N GLU A 426 8.65 12.64 -0.32
CA GLU A 426 7.71 12.40 -1.40
C GLU A 426 7.88 10.95 -1.84
N GLY A 427 6.78 10.24 -2.07
CA GLY A 427 6.81 8.88 -2.59
C GLY A 427 5.54 8.49 -3.34
N THR A 428 5.71 7.93 -4.53
CA THR A 428 4.61 7.46 -5.37
C THR A 428 4.61 5.93 -5.45
N ARG A 429 3.51 5.34 -4.96
CA ARG A 429 3.20 3.92 -5.01
C ARG A 429 2.23 3.69 -6.17
N THR A 430 2.71 3.13 -7.27
CA THR A 430 1.88 2.80 -8.44
C THR A 430 1.37 1.38 -8.33
N SER A 431 0.11 1.15 -8.65
CA SER A 431 -0.47 -0.19 -8.76
C SER A 431 -1.28 -0.35 -10.05
N THR A 432 -1.63 -1.60 -10.36
CA THR A 432 -2.59 -1.98 -11.40
C THR A 432 -3.59 -2.94 -10.78
N ALA A 433 -4.79 -3.10 -11.33
CA ALA A 433 -5.81 -4.01 -10.79
C ALA A 433 -5.34 -5.48 -10.57
N ALA A 434 -4.26 -5.92 -11.21
CA ALA A 434 -3.64 -7.24 -10.98
C ALA A 434 -2.82 -7.34 -9.67
N ASN A 435 -2.48 -6.21 -9.05
CA ASN A 435 -1.75 -6.14 -7.78
C ASN A 435 -2.72 -6.29 -6.61
N THR A 436 -2.85 -7.50 -6.06
CA THR A 436 -3.84 -7.84 -5.02
C THR A 436 -3.24 -7.75 -3.60
N LEU A 437 -3.89 -7.01 -2.71
CA LEU A 437 -3.66 -7.03 -1.26
C LEU A 437 -4.83 -7.74 -0.56
N ASN A 438 -4.60 -8.93 -0.01
CA ASN A 438 -5.61 -9.73 0.69
C ASN A 438 -5.26 -9.86 2.18
N VAL A 439 -6.17 -9.48 3.08
CA VAL A 439 -6.02 -9.63 4.54
C VAL A 439 -7.22 -10.39 5.09
N THR A 440 -6.99 -11.62 5.56
CA THR A 440 -8.05 -12.56 6.00
C THR A 440 -7.84 -12.99 7.45
N ASN A 441 -8.87 -12.90 8.29
CA ASN A 441 -8.87 -13.34 9.70
C ASN A 441 -7.63 -12.88 10.51
N SER A 442 -7.13 -11.67 10.24
CA SER A 442 -5.84 -11.19 10.75
C SER A 442 -6.00 -9.87 11.49
N THR A 443 -5.14 -9.64 12.48
CA THR A 443 -5.08 -8.41 13.27
C THR A 443 -3.87 -7.57 12.84
N LEU A 444 -4.12 -6.31 12.51
CA LEU A 444 -3.11 -5.27 12.27
C LEU A 444 -3.27 -4.22 13.38
N LYS A 445 -2.29 -4.12 14.28
CA LYS A 445 -2.41 -3.32 15.51
C LYS A 445 -1.21 -2.40 15.72
N VAL A 446 -1.43 -1.11 15.56
CA VAL A 446 -0.49 -0.06 15.97
C VAL A 446 -0.82 0.42 17.38
N THR A 447 0.19 0.69 18.21
CA THR A 447 0.02 1.40 19.49
C THR A 447 1.01 2.56 19.69
N ARG A 448 0.71 3.43 20.66
CA ARG A 448 1.65 4.46 21.14
C ARG A 448 2.68 3.79 22.06
N PRO A 449 4.00 3.95 21.84
CA PRO A 449 5.03 3.43 22.75
C PRO A 449 4.83 3.89 24.19
N THR A 450 5.03 3.00 25.16
CA THR A 450 4.79 3.35 26.58
C THR A 450 5.71 4.48 27.08
N TRP A 451 6.89 4.65 26.48
CA TRP A 451 7.86 5.68 26.85
C TRP A 451 7.50 7.09 26.36
N GLU A 452 6.59 7.24 25.39
CA GLU A 452 6.05 8.57 24.98
C GLU A 452 5.30 9.26 26.14
N SER A 453 4.84 8.49 27.13
CA SER A 453 4.03 8.96 28.27
C SER A 453 4.75 9.91 29.23
N ASN A 454 6.03 10.25 29.01
CA ASN A 454 6.83 11.07 29.89
C ASN A 454 6.76 12.56 29.49
N PRO A 455 6.21 13.46 30.35
CA PRO A 455 6.02 14.88 30.01
C PRO A 455 7.32 15.66 29.75
N TYR A 456 8.49 15.10 30.03
CA TYR A 456 9.80 15.69 29.72
C TYR A 456 10.42 15.21 28.40
N VAL A 457 9.74 14.34 27.64
CA VAL A 457 10.23 13.72 26.38
C VAL A 457 9.33 14.08 25.16
N VAL A 458 8.32 14.94 25.39
CA VAL A 458 7.15 15.19 24.50
C VAL A 458 7.48 15.65 23.07
N GLN A 459 8.69 16.16 22.81
CA GLN A 459 9.03 16.80 21.54
C GLN A 459 9.56 15.85 20.44
N ALA A 460 10.01 14.63 20.80
CA ALA A 460 11.05 13.96 20.02
C ALA A 460 10.62 12.78 19.11
N ASP A 461 9.35 12.34 19.08
CA ASP A 461 8.87 11.47 17.99
C ASP A 461 7.32 11.39 17.90
N LEU A 462 6.67 12.52 17.62
CA LEU A 462 5.21 12.59 17.37
C LEU A 462 4.78 12.01 16.00
N ASN A 463 5.55 11.07 15.46
CA ASN A 463 5.33 10.46 14.15
C ASN A 463 4.00 9.70 14.07
N ALA A 464 3.54 9.55 12.81
CA ALA A 464 2.41 8.76 12.33
C ALA A 464 2.06 7.54 13.22
N LYS A 465 0.76 7.39 13.49
CA LYS A 465 0.15 6.40 14.38
C LYS A 465 -0.89 5.60 13.59
N ASP A 466 -0.38 5.00 12.51
CA ASP A 466 -1.13 4.76 11.29
C ASP A 466 -0.93 3.35 10.74
N VAL A 467 -2.01 2.78 10.20
CA VAL A 467 -1.98 1.59 9.35
C VAL A 467 -2.31 2.02 7.93
N LYS A 468 -1.33 1.91 7.03
CA LYS A 468 -1.46 2.29 5.61
C LYS A 468 -1.45 1.05 4.72
N LEU A 469 -2.58 0.79 4.06
CA LEU A 469 -2.78 -0.32 3.12
C LEU A 469 -2.94 0.25 1.70
N THR A 470 -2.03 -0.09 0.79
CA THR A 470 -2.12 0.29 -0.63
C THR A 470 -2.16 -0.96 -1.51
N GLY A 471 -3.04 -0.99 -2.50
CA GLY A 471 -3.14 -2.07 -3.46
C GLY A 471 -3.59 -1.60 -4.84
N GLY A 472 -3.59 -2.51 -5.81
CA GLY A 472 -4.40 -2.36 -7.02
C GLY A 472 -5.84 -2.78 -6.79
N THR A 473 -6.00 -3.90 -6.09
CA THR A 473 -7.24 -4.31 -5.43
C THR A 473 -6.92 -4.64 -3.97
N VAL A 474 -7.80 -4.24 -3.05
CA VAL A 474 -7.62 -4.44 -1.60
C VAL A 474 -8.84 -5.18 -1.05
N HIS A 475 -8.62 -6.34 -0.44
CA HIS A 475 -9.67 -7.22 0.08
C HIS A 475 -9.41 -7.54 1.54
N LEU A 476 -10.28 -7.04 2.42
CA LEU A 476 -10.25 -7.29 3.87
C LEU A 476 -11.43 -8.19 4.25
N THR A 477 -11.18 -9.31 4.93
CA THR A 477 -12.24 -10.28 5.28
C THR A 477 -12.02 -10.85 6.67
N GLY A 478 -12.89 -10.48 7.62
CA GLY A 478 -12.66 -10.75 9.05
C GLY A 478 -11.38 -10.10 9.60
N ALA A 479 -10.91 -9.01 8.98
CA ALA A 479 -9.69 -8.33 9.39
C ALA A 479 -9.97 -7.35 10.54
N THR A 480 -9.07 -7.29 11.52
CA THR A 480 -9.11 -6.28 12.59
C THR A 480 -7.99 -5.26 12.37
N ILE A 481 -8.34 -3.98 12.27
CA ILE A 481 -7.37 -2.88 12.25
C ILE A 481 -7.61 -2.01 13.49
N GLU A 482 -6.61 -1.89 14.35
CA GLU A 482 -6.63 -0.98 15.49
C GLU A 482 -5.42 -0.04 15.43
N THR A 483 -5.67 1.27 15.34
CA THR A 483 -4.60 2.28 15.24
C THR A 483 -4.99 3.58 15.96
N PRO A 484 -4.05 4.36 16.52
CA PRO A 484 -4.43 5.55 17.31
C PRO A 484 -4.78 6.80 16.49
N LEU A 485 -4.32 6.92 15.25
CA LEU A 485 -4.51 8.11 14.39
C LEU A 485 -5.25 7.75 13.10
N LEU A 486 -4.56 7.28 12.05
CA LEU A 486 -5.16 7.06 10.72
C LEU A 486 -5.16 5.59 10.28
N ALA A 487 -6.33 5.10 9.84
CA ALA A 487 -6.46 3.85 9.08
C ALA A 487 -6.70 4.18 7.59
N GLN A 488 -5.67 4.06 6.76
CA GLN A 488 -5.70 4.38 5.34
C GLN A 488 -5.76 3.10 4.50
N ILE A 489 -6.74 3.01 3.58
CA ILE A 489 -7.00 1.83 2.75
C ILE A 489 -7.25 2.29 1.31
N MET A 490 -6.27 2.11 0.42
CA MET A 490 -6.24 2.73 -0.91
C MET A 490 -6.07 1.72 -2.05
N ALA A 491 -6.94 1.80 -3.06
CA ALA A 491 -6.83 1.05 -4.31
C ALA A 491 -6.54 2.00 -5.49
N GLY A 492 -5.30 1.99 -6.01
CA GLY A 492 -4.86 2.89 -7.07
C GLY A 492 -3.38 3.26 -6.97
N THR A 493 -2.98 4.30 -7.71
CA THR A 493 -1.68 4.95 -7.54
C THR A 493 -1.81 6.02 -6.47
N THR A 494 -1.01 5.94 -5.41
CA THR A 494 -1.00 6.93 -4.32
C THR A 494 0.32 7.70 -4.30
N THR A 495 0.25 9.03 -4.19
CA THR A 495 1.42 9.86 -3.85
C THR A 495 1.27 10.35 -2.41
N GLU A 496 2.27 10.10 -1.59
CA GLU A 496 2.39 10.61 -0.23
C GLU A 496 3.58 11.57 -0.10
N GLY A 497 3.59 12.41 0.92
CA GLY A 497 4.73 13.28 1.22
C GLY A 497 4.67 13.95 2.59
N GLU A 498 5.70 14.75 2.89
CA GLU A 498 5.86 15.47 4.15
C GLU A 498 4.81 16.59 4.30
N ASP A 499 3.86 16.44 5.24
CA ASP A 499 2.78 17.41 5.49
C ASP A 499 3.33 18.72 6.10
N THR A 500 3.75 18.69 7.37
CA THR A 500 4.48 19.79 8.00
C THR A 500 5.97 19.66 7.70
N PRO A 501 6.63 20.68 7.12
CA PRO A 501 8.08 20.66 6.95
C PRO A 501 8.78 20.57 8.32
N TYR A 502 9.46 19.45 8.55
CA TYR A 502 10.25 19.22 9.76
C TYR A 502 11.35 20.27 9.92
N ASP A 503 11.32 21.01 11.04
CA ASP A 503 12.35 21.95 11.49
C ASP A 503 13.27 21.22 12.47
N GLN A 504 14.49 20.95 11.98
CA GLN A 504 15.58 20.29 12.69
C GLN A 504 16.05 21.05 13.94
N THR A 505 15.79 22.35 14.02
CA THR A 505 16.12 23.25 15.12
C THR A 505 14.99 23.31 16.15
N ALA A 506 13.76 23.57 15.71
CA ALA A 506 12.59 23.70 16.59
C ALA A 506 12.04 22.36 17.11
N HIS A 507 12.49 21.24 16.52
CA HIS A 507 12.01 19.90 16.81
C HIS A 507 10.50 19.75 16.59
N THR A 508 10.03 20.14 15.40
CA THR A 508 8.61 20.01 15.05
C THR A 508 8.23 18.57 14.70
N PRO A 509 7.02 18.12 15.09
CA PRO A 509 6.41 16.92 14.53
C PRO A 509 6.25 17.02 13.02
N SER A 510 6.31 15.88 12.35
CA SER A 510 6.02 15.74 10.92
C SER A 510 5.53 14.32 10.62
N THR A 511 4.59 14.21 9.70
CA THR A 511 3.98 12.93 9.27
C THR A 511 3.94 12.84 7.74
N THR A 512 3.43 11.72 7.21
CA THR A 512 3.23 11.54 5.77
C THR A 512 1.75 11.58 5.44
N GLU A 513 1.31 12.54 4.64
CA GLU A 513 -0.08 12.64 4.18
C GLU A 513 -0.25 12.20 2.72
N LEU A 514 -1.50 11.85 2.38
CA LEU A 514 -1.90 11.42 1.03
C LEU A 514 -2.14 12.63 0.11
N HIS A 515 -1.13 13.02 -0.65
CA HIS A 515 -1.20 14.12 -1.62
C HIS A 515 -2.06 13.79 -2.86
N SER A 516 -2.11 12.53 -3.29
CA SER A 516 -3.07 12.10 -4.33
C SER A 516 -3.40 10.61 -4.31
N LEU A 517 -4.60 10.29 -4.80
CA LEU A 517 -5.04 8.97 -5.22
C LEU A 517 -5.50 9.06 -6.69
N GLN A 518 -4.83 8.35 -7.59
CA GLN A 518 -5.29 8.16 -8.97
C GLN A 518 -5.84 6.75 -9.12
N SER A 519 -7.12 6.66 -9.50
CA SER A 519 -7.86 5.40 -9.56
C SER A 519 -8.72 5.32 -10.83
N THR A 520 -9.10 4.09 -11.18
CA THR A 520 -10.03 3.77 -12.28
C THR A 520 -11.00 2.69 -11.79
N PRO A 521 -12.17 2.46 -12.41
CA PRO A 521 -13.16 1.49 -11.92
C PRO A 521 -12.65 0.05 -11.66
N ALA A 522 -11.51 -0.34 -12.24
CA ALA A 522 -10.86 -1.63 -11.99
C ALA A 522 -10.05 -1.69 -10.68
N HIS A 523 -9.81 -0.56 -10.02
CA HIS A 523 -9.17 -0.49 -8.71
C HIS A 523 -10.24 -0.55 -7.63
N THR A 524 -10.26 -1.63 -6.83
CA THR A 524 -11.38 -1.92 -5.92
C THR A 524 -10.93 -2.12 -4.48
N VAL A 525 -11.61 -1.45 -3.53
CA VAL A 525 -11.53 -1.80 -2.11
C VAL A 525 -12.79 -2.57 -1.71
N THR A 526 -12.62 -3.77 -1.15
CA THR A 526 -13.68 -4.59 -0.56
C THR A 526 -13.36 -4.87 0.90
N ILE A 527 -14.28 -4.54 1.80
CA ILE A 527 -14.19 -4.82 3.24
C ILE A 527 -15.42 -5.63 3.61
N ASP A 528 -15.23 -6.85 4.12
CA ASP A 528 -16.32 -7.83 4.28
C ASP A 528 -16.13 -8.77 5.49
N GLY A 529 -17.13 -9.60 5.76
CA GLY A 529 -17.21 -10.44 6.95
C GLY A 529 -17.29 -9.60 8.23
N THR A 530 -16.85 -10.18 9.35
CA THR A 530 -16.81 -9.50 10.66
C THR A 530 -15.58 -8.59 10.79
N SER A 531 -15.22 -7.84 9.75
CA SER A 531 -14.06 -6.93 9.80
C SER A 531 -14.34 -5.74 10.72
N MET A 532 -13.34 -5.34 11.49
CA MET A 532 -13.46 -4.28 12.51
C MET A 532 -12.33 -3.29 12.37
N ILE A 533 -12.67 -2.01 12.19
CA ILE A 533 -11.70 -0.92 12.06
C ILE A 533 -11.93 0.05 13.22
N ARG A 534 -10.86 0.36 13.95
CA ARG A 534 -10.85 1.31 15.08
C ARG A 534 -9.71 2.30 14.89
N SER A 535 -10.07 3.56 14.75
CA SER A 535 -9.15 4.66 14.47
C SER A 535 -9.70 5.99 14.97
N THR A 536 -8.88 7.04 15.01
CA THR A 536 -9.41 8.40 15.11
C THR A 536 -9.99 8.78 13.75
N ASP A 537 -9.18 8.63 12.70
CA ASP A 537 -9.49 8.95 11.31
C ASP A 537 -9.41 7.70 10.42
N VAL A 538 -10.27 7.62 9.40
CA VAL A 538 -10.37 6.49 8.47
C VAL A 538 -10.50 7.01 7.04
N ALA A 539 -9.60 6.59 6.14
CA ALA A 539 -9.66 6.95 4.73
C ALA A 539 -9.72 5.67 3.88
N VAL A 540 -10.81 5.49 3.13
CA VAL A 540 -11.02 4.34 2.22
C VAL A 540 -11.24 4.85 0.81
N GLY A 541 -10.24 4.71 -0.06
CA GLY A 541 -10.28 5.25 -1.43
C GLY A 541 -10.06 4.19 -2.50
N GLY A 542 -10.77 4.30 -3.61
CA GLY A 542 -10.57 3.44 -4.77
C GLY A 542 -11.26 3.95 -6.02
N GLY A 543 -11.26 3.15 -7.09
CA GLY A 543 -12.20 3.31 -8.19
C GLY A 543 -13.61 2.95 -7.73
N LYS A 544 -13.75 1.75 -7.15
CA LYS A 544 -14.97 1.29 -6.47
C LYS A 544 -14.67 0.87 -5.03
N VAL A 545 -15.58 1.22 -4.11
CA VAL A 545 -15.50 0.87 -2.68
C VAL A 545 -16.73 0.04 -2.30
N THR A 546 -16.54 -1.03 -1.53
CA THR A 546 -17.63 -1.91 -1.10
C THR A 546 -17.41 -2.38 0.34
N VAL A 547 -18.43 -2.22 1.18
CA VAL A 547 -18.40 -2.54 2.62
C VAL A 547 -19.60 -3.42 2.97
N GLY A 548 -19.34 -4.65 3.42
CA GLY A 548 -20.36 -5.64 3.77
C GLY A 548 -21.07 -5.40 5.12
N ASN A 549 -22.24 -6.05 5.27
CA ASN A 549 -23.20 -5.81 6.35
C ASN A 549 -22.64 -5.99 7.77
N ASP A 550 -21.65 -6.87 7.96
CA ASP A 550 -21.08 -7.21 9.27
C ASP A 550 -19.79 -6.46 9.64
N VAL A 551 -19.32 -5.59 8.74
CA VAL A 551 -18.19 -4.69 9.00
C VAL A 551 -18.59 -3.62 10.01
N THR A 552 -17.71 -3.30 10.96
CA THR A 552 -17.94 -2.24 11.95
C THR A 552 -16.75 -1.29 12.08
N PHE A 553 -16.99 0.00 11.83
CA PHE A 553 -16.07 1.11 12.06
C PHE A 553 -16.35 1.76 13.41
N HIS A 554 -15.29 2.02 14.18
CA HIS A 554 -15.32 2.77 15.43
C HIS A 554 -14.46 4.03 15.26
N LEU A 555 -15.08 5.21 15.36
CA LEU A 555 -14.47 6.49 15.00
C LEU A 555 -14.22 7.39 16.22
N GLY A 556 -12.97 7.85 16.34
CA GLY A 556 -12.54 8.84 17.33
C GLY A 556 -12.20 8.25 18.70
N ASP A 557 -11.25 8.88 19.39
CA ASP A 557 -11.02 8.69 20.84
C ASP A 557 -11.94 9.57 21.71
N GLY A 558 -12.72 10.45 21.06
CA GLY A 558 -13.57 11.44 21.70
C GLY A 558 -13.03 12.89 21.64
N SER A 559 -11.92 13.14 20.94
CA SER A 559 -11.46 14.49 20.56
C SER A 559 -12.13 15.00 19.27
N GLY A 560 -12.31 14.12 18.28
CA GLY A 560 -12.92 14.37 16.97
C GLY A 560 -12.83 13.10 16.10
N GLY A 561 -12.72 13.27 14.78
CA GLY A 561 -12.30 12.22 13.83
C GLY A 561 -13.07 12.25 12.50
N ALA A 562 -12.39 12.01 11.38
CA ALA A 562 -12.99 11.99 10.03
C ALA A 562 -13.03 10.57 9.43
N MET A 563 -14.11 10.23 8.72
CA MET A 563 -14.23 9.00 7.94
C MET A 563 -14.60 9.31 6.48
N GLU A 564 -13.66 9.14 5.55
CA GLU A 564 -13.87 9.38 4.13
C GLU A 564 -13.92 8.06 3.34
N LEU A 565 -15.03 7.78 2.66
CA LEU A 565 -15.21 6.67 1.72
C LEU A 565 -15.37 7.21 0.30
N VAL A 566 -14.41 6.94 -0.58
CA VAL A 566 -14.26 7.66 -1.85
C VAL A 566 -14.11 6.71 -3.04
N ALA A 567 -15.09 6.72 -3.93
CA ALA A 567 -15.01 6.12 -5.26
C ALA A 567 -14.65 7.20 -6.29
N GLY A 568 -13.35 7.39 -6.53
CA GLY A 568 -12.84 8.52 -7.32
C GLY A 568 -11.32 8.62 -7.38
N SER A 569 -10.85 9.47 -8.29
CA SER A 569 -9.49 10.02 -8.25
C SER A 569 -9.51 11.34 -7.49
N ARG A 570 -8.52 11.56 -6.62
CA ARG A 570 -8.42 12.73 -5.74
C ARG A 570 -7.00 13.31 -5.78
N VAL A 571 -6.89 14.63 -5.92
CA VAL A 571 -5.60 15.33 -6.10
C VAL A 571 -5.58 16.60 -5.25
N LEU A 572 -4.48 16.85 -4.52
CA LEU A 572 -4.19 18.15 -3.92
C LEU A 572 -3.58 19.11 -4.97
N SER A 573 -4.01 20.37 -4.93
CA SER A 573 -3.57 21.46 -5.80
C SER A 573 -3.29 22.69 -4.94
N GLY A 574 -2.16 22.67 -4.22
CA GLY A 574 -1.92 23.59 -3.11
C GLY A 574 -2.98 23.38 -2.03
N ASP A 575 -3.63 24.47 -1.61
CA ASP A 575 -4.61 24.48 -0.50
C ASP A 575 -5.99 23.92 -0.88
N THR A 576 -6.10 23.23 -2.02
CA THR A 576 -7.35 22.73 -2.59
C THR A 576 -7.30 21.23 -2.87
N LYS A 577 -8.20 20.47 -2.25
CA LYS A 577 -8.44 19.03 -2.43
C LYS A 577 -9.54 18.84 -3.47
N ILE A 578 -9.26 18.15 -4.58
CA ILE A 578 -10.22 17.93 -5.67
C ILE A 578 -10.49 16.43 -5.82
N THR A 579 -11.70 15.97 -5.50
CA THR A 579 -12.17 14.62 -5.87
C THR A 579 -12.88 14.67 -7.22
N THR A 580 -12.72 13.63 -8.04
CA THR A 580 -13.43 13.43 -9.32
C THR A 580 -13.88 11.98 -9.48
N SER A 581 -15.06 11.78 -10.05
CA SER A 581 -15.66 10.46 -10.22
C SER A 581 -16.28 10.30 -11.62
N ALA A 582 -16.23 9.09 -12.16
CA ALA A 582 -16.71 8.72 -13.48
C ALA A 582 -17.67 7.51 -13.40
N ALA A 583 -18.31 7.17 -14.52
CA ALA A 583 -19.21 6.00 -14.56
C ALA A 583 -18.47 4.72 -14.13
N GLY A 584 -19.07 3.98 -13.20
CA GLY A 584 -18.46 2.78 -12.59
C GLY A 584 -17.68 3.07 -11.30
N ASN A 585 -17.50 4.35 -10.91
CA ASN A 585 -16.96 4.69 -9.61
C ASN A 585 -18.06 4.71 -8.55
N GLU A 586 -18.30 3.58 -7.91
CA GLU A 586 -19.41 3.38 -6.97
C GLU A 586 -18.91 3.22 -5.52
N VAL A 587 -19.66 3.79 -4.57
CA VAL A 587 -19.59 3.34 -3.17
C VAL A 587 -20.83 2.51 -2.84
N GLN A 588 -20.59 1.31 -2.32
CA GLN A 588 -21.61 0.38 -1.81
C GLN A 588 -21.33 0.21 -0.30
N PHE A 589 -22.08 0.91 0.56
CA PHE A 589 -21.84 0.89 2.01
C PHE A 589 -23.02 0.28 2.76
N HIS A 590 -22.81 -0.91 3.33
CA HIS A 590 -23.83 -1.65 4.08
C HIS A 590 -23.44 -1.89 5.55
N GLY A 591 -22.26 -1.40 5.96
CA GLY A 591 -21.67 -1.65 7.27
C GLY A 591 -22.21 -0.77 8.41
N LYS A 592 -21.60 -0.94 9.58
CA LYS A 592 -21.90 -0.17 10.80
C LYS A 592 -20.84 0.90 11.06
N ILE A 593 -21.24 2.11 11.43
CA ILE A 593 -20.38 3.18 11.94
C ILE A 593 -20.80 3.52 13.38
N ARG A 594 -19.82 3.63 14.28
CA ARG A 594 -20.01 3.99 15.69
C ARG A 594 -19.05 5.12 16.06
N GLY A 595 -19.57 6.33 16.22
CA GLY A 595 -18.82 7.46 16.79
C GLY A 595 -18.73 7.38 18.32
N VAL A 596 -18.32 8.49 18.94
CA VAL A 596 -18.19 8.62 20.40
C VAL A 596 -19.06 9.77 20.90
N GLY A 597 -20.37 9.52 20.94
CA GLY A 597 -21.37 10.36 21.61
C GLY A 597 -21.72 11.66 20.89
N MET A 598 -21.93 11.62 19.57
CA MET A 598 -22.33 12.74 18.72
C MET A 598 -21.45 13.98 18.91
N LYS A 599 -20.13 13.80 18.81
CA LYS A 599 -19.17 14.91 18.89
C LYS A 599 -18.97 15.51 17.50
N ASN A 600 -17.79 16.05 17.22
CA ASN A 600 -17.43 16.58 15.92
C ASN A 600 -16.68 15.45 15.19
N GLN A 601 -17.43 14.41 14.83
CA GLN A 601 -16.97 13.37 13.89
C GLN A 601 -17.69 13.58 12.56
N ASP A 602 -16.95 13.60 11.45
CA ASP A 602 -17.50 13.82 10.12
C ASP A 602 -17.37 12.54 9.28
N VAL A 603 -18.42 12.19 8.54
CA VAL A 603 -18.52 10.95 7.75
C VAL A 603 -18.92 11.29 6.33
N ASP A 604 -17.97 11.20 5.40
CA ASP A 604 -18.13 11.55 4.00
C ASP A 604 -18.14 10.30 3.12
N ILE A 605 -19.20 10.12 2.33
CA ILE A 605 -19.39 8.96 1.43
C ILE A 605 -19.59 9.48 0.01
N GLU A 606 -18.50 9.52 -0.76
CA GLU A 606 -18.35 10.17 -2.07
C GLU A 606 -18.26 9.15 -3.22
N GLY A 607 -19.09 9.29 -4.26
CA GLY A 607 -18.94 8.48 -5.48
C GLY A 607 -19.67 9.04 -6.70
N GLN A 608 -19.54 8.41 -7.87
CA GLN A 608 -20.43 8.69 -9.01
C GLN A 608 -21.83 8.15 -8.76
N ALA A 609 -21.93 6.99 -8.12
CA ALA A 609 -23.14 6.45 -7.51
C ALA A 609 -22.85 6.08 -6.06
N VAL A 610 -23.83 6.27 -5.18
CA VAL A 610 -23.73 5.94 -3.75
C VAL A 610 -24.92 5.08 -3.35
N ASN A 611 -24.65 3.90 -2.81
CA ASN A 611 -25.64 3.01 -2.22
C ASN A 611 -25.35 2.88 -0.72
N LEU A 612 -26.38 3.08 0.11
CA LEU A 612 -26.36 3.01 1.56
C LEU A 612 -27.33 1.93 2.10
N ASP A 613 -27.65 0.91 1.29
CA ASP A 613 -28.57 -0.16 1.68
C ASP A 613 -28.07 -0.84 2.97
N HIS A 614 -28.93 -0.94 3.98
CA HIS A 614 -28.66 -1.50 5.31
C HIS A 614 -27.59 -0.77 6.15
N ALA A 615 -27.06 0.36 5.69
CA ALA A 615 -26.08 1.16 6.42
C ALA A 615 -26.59 1.56 7.82
N ASP A 616 -25.78 1.37 8.85
CA ASP A 616 -26.13 1.66 10.24
C ASP A 616 -25.11 2.62 10.87
N ILE A 617 -25.42 3.91 10.86
CA ILE A 617 -24.53 5.00 11.31
C ILE A 617 -25.08 5.59 12.61
N ARG A 618 -24.32 5.56 13.70
CA ARG A 618 -24.73 6.15 15.00
C ARG A 618 -23.58 6.87 15.72
N ASP A 619 -23.96 7.77 16.63
CA ASP A 619 -23.09 8.47 17.57
C ASP A 619 -22.06 9.43 16.92
N VAL A 620 -22.31 9.89 15.70
CA VAL A 620 -21.43 10.79 14.91
C VAL A 620 -21.93 12.24 14.89
N GLY A 621 -21.09 13.16 14.41
CA GLY A 621 -21.45 14.57 14.19
C GLY A 621 -22.19 14.75 12.88
N THR A 622 -21.45 14.77 11.77
CA THR A 622 -21.95 15.09 10.42
C THR A 622 -21.90 13.87 9.52
N VAL A 623 -22.90 13.70 8.64
CA VAL A 623 -22.94 12.62 7.63
C VAL A 623 -23.24 13.21 6.26
N HIS A 624 -22.29 13.15 5.33
CA HIS A 624 -22.44 13.55 3.93
C HIS A 624 -22.52 12.32 3.02
N GLY A 625 -23.70 12.05 2.46
CA GLY A 625 -23.86 11.03 1.42
C GLY A 625 -23.97 11.70 0.05
N VAL A 626 -22.94 11.59 -0.79
CA VAL A 626 -22.77 12.47 -1.96
C VAL A 626 -22.49 11.71 -3.24
N ALA A 627 -23.53 11.56 -4.07
CA ALA A 627 -23.41 11.10 -5.45
C ALA A 627 -23.11 12.30 -6.37
N MET A 628 -21.83 12.51 -6.69
CA MET A 628 -21.31 13.67 -7.43
C MET A 628 -20.45 13.25 -8.64
N LYS A 629 -19.94 14.23 -9.40
CA LYS A 629 -18.90 14.04 -10.44
C LYS A 629 -17.58 14.70 -10.06
N ARG A 630 -17.67 15.76 -9.26
CA ARG A 630 -16.53 16.51 -8.75
C ARG A 630 -16.89 17.10 -7.38
N LEU A 631 -15.95 16.97 -6.44
CA LEU A 631 -15.90 17.76 -5.22
C LEU A 631 -14.64 18.63 -5.28
N ILE A 632 -14.74 19.86 -4.80
CA ILE A 632 -13.62 20.75 -4.52
C ILE A 632 -13.74 21.16 -3.05
N TYR A 633 -12.66 21.10 -2.29
CA TYR A 633 -12.60 21.57 -0.91
C TYR A 633 -11.34 22.41 -0.73
N THR A 634 -11.45 23.62 -0.17
CA THR A 634 -10.29 24.46 0.18
C THR A 634 -10.02 24.45 1.68
N ARG A 635 -8.76 24.65 2.10
CA ARG A 635 -8.37 24.68 3.52
C ARG A 635 -9.10 25.77 4.32
N ASP A 636 -9.59 26.82 3.67
CA ASP A 636 -10.41 27.88 4.25
C ASP A 636 -11.85 27.43 4.61
N GLY A 637 -12.20 26.17 4.37
CA GLY A 637 -13.51 25.58 4.69
C GLY A 637 -14.54 25.66 3.57
N HIS A 638 -14.20 26.23 2.42
CA HIS A 638 -15.12 26.38 1.29
C HIS A 638 -15.17 25.09 0.45
N SER A 639 -16.34 24.45 0.39
CA SER A 639 -16.60 23.29 -0.46
C SER A 639 -17.41 23.66 -1.72
N LYS A 640 -17.17 22.95 -2.83
CA LYS A 640 -17.97 23.03 -4.06
C LYS A 640 -18.30 21.64 -4.60
N VAL A 641 -19.58 21.27 -4.52
CA VAL A 641 -20.10 19.96 -4.95
C VAL A 641 -20.77 20.08 -6.31
N TYR A 642 -20.42 19.20 -7.25
CA TYR A 642 -21.02 19.18 -8.60
C TYR A 642 -21.69 17.83 -8.88
N THR A 643 -23.01 17.80 -8.93
CA THR A 643 -23.82 16.60 -9.25
C THR A 643 -24.45 16.68 -10.64
N GLY A 644 -25.17 15.63 -11.04
CA GLY A 644 -25.96 15.61 -12.26
C GLY A 644 -26.88 14.40 -12.33
N MET A 645 -27.87 14.43 -13.23
CA MET A 645 -28.92 13.39 -13.35
C MET A 645 -28.43 11.92 -13.47
N GLY A 646 -27.16 11.69 -13.80
CA GLY A 646 -26.52 10.36 -13.85
C GLY A 646 -25.83 9.93 -12.55
N ASN A 647 -26.08 10.63 -11.44
CA ASN A 647 -25.47 10.36 -10.14
C ASN A 647 -26.55 9.90 -9.13
N PRO A 648 -26.89 8.61 -9.07
CA PRO A 648 -27.92 8.13 -8.15
C PRO A 648 -27.39 8.00 -6.71
N LEU A 649 -28.25 8.34 -5.75
CA LEU A 649 -28.13 7.96 -4.35
C LEU A 649 -29.31 7.04 -3.97
N SER A 650 -29.03 5.84 -3.47
CA SER A 650 -30.06 4.89 -3.02
C SER A 650 -29.79 4.32 -1.63
N ALA A 651 -30.84 3.98 -0.90
CA ALA A 651 -30.75 3.26 0.36
C ALA A 651 -32.02 2.43 0.65
N ASP A 652 -31.88 1.16 1.01
CA ASP A 652 -32.95 0.32 1.57
C ASP A 652 -32.60 -0.17 2.99
N GLY A 653 -33.37 0.23 3.99
CA GLY A 653 -33.17 -0.15 5.40
C GLY A 653 -32.06 0.61 6.14
N MET A 654 -31.56 1.71 5.59
CA MET A 654 -30.56 2.58 6.24
C MET A 654 -31.05 3.15 7.57
N THR A 655 -30.19 3.19 8.58
CA THR A 655 -30.42 3.87 9.86
C THR A 655 -29.31 4.89 10.13
N VAL A 656 -29.67 6.15 10.43
CA VAL A 656 -28.72 7.21 10.82
C VAL A 656 -29.16 7.91 12.11
N GLU A 657 -28.21 8.06 13.04
CA GLU A 657 -28.31 8.87 14.25
C GLU A 657 -27.06 9.77 14.37
N ALA A 658 -27.24 11.08 14.16
CA ALA A 658 -26.17 12.07 14.03
C ALA A 658 -26.62 13.45 14.55
N LYS A 659 -25.74 14.47 14.54
CA LYS A 659 -26.19 15.88 14.66
C LYS A 659 -26.71 16.40 13.33
N GLU A 660 -25.99 16.13 12.26
CA GLU A 660 -26.29 16.65 10.93
C GLU A 660 -26.16 15.57 9.86
N ILE A 661 -27.08 15.59 8.90
CA ILE A 661 -27.07 14.69 7.74
C ILE A 661 -27.44 15.45 6.47
N ASN A 662 -26.58 15.37 5.46
CA ASN A 662 -26.75 16.04 4.18
C ASN A 662 -26.58 15.00 3.06
N LEU A 663 -27.69 14.63 2.41
CA LEU A 663 -27.69 13.66 1.30
C LEU A 663 -27.89 14.38 -0.03
N MET A 664 -27.00 14.14 -1.00
CA MET A 664 -27.00 14.82 -2.29
C MET A 664 -26.81 13.85 -3.47
N GLY A 665 -27.57 14.06 -4.54
CA GLY A 665 -27.38 13.33 -5.80
C GLY A 665 -28.07 14.00 -6.99
N GLY A 666 -28.16 13.27 -8.10
CA GLY A 666 -28.99 13.58 -9.27
C GLY A 666 -30.38 12.97 -9.25
N GLN A 667 -30.52 11.84 -8.55
CA GLN A 667 -31.77 11.16 -8.21
C GLN A 667 -31.59 10.54 -6.83
N MET A 668 -32.61 10.57 -5.98
CA MET A 668 -32.56 10.01 -4.62
C MET A 668 -33.71 9.04 -4.39
N THR A 669 -33.43 7.86 -3.85
CA THR A 669 -34.46 6.87 -3.46
C THR A 669 -34.09 6.25 -2.12
N LEU A 670 -34.84 6.60 -1.08
CA LEU A 670 -34.72 6.03 0.26
C LEU A 670 -35.92 5.13 0.52
N LYS A 671 -35.65 3.92 1.01
CA LYS A 671 -36.62 2.87 1.32
C LYS A 671 -36.42 2.34 2.72
N ASN A 672 -37.50 2.09 3.46
CA ASN A 672 -37.47 1.51 4.81
C ASN A 672 -36.50 2.20 5.79
N ALA A 673 -36.09 3.45 5.50
CA ALA A 673 -34.95 4.08 6.15
C ALA A 673 -35.41 4.91 7.36
N THR A 674 -34.54 5.07 8.35
CA THR A 674 -34.78 5.86 9.56
C THR A 674 -33.64 6.82 9.78
N ILE A 675 -33.91 8.11 9.66
CA ILE A 675 -32.96 9.20 9.84
C ILE A 675 -33.41 10.02 11.05
N THR A 676 -32.54 10.14 12.05
CA THR A 676 -32.73 11.02 13.21
C THR A 676 -31.52 11.93 13.36
N ALA A 677 -31.74 13.24 13.36
CA ALA A 677 -30.66 14.22 13.58
C ALA A 677 -31.15 15.46 14.33
N GLU A 678 -30.24 16.41 14.60
CA GLU A 678 -30.63 17.78 14.93
C GLU A 678 -31.12 18.49 13.67
N LYS A 679 -30.28 18.59 12.61
CA LYS A 679 -30.66 19.21 11.33
C LYS A 679 -30.23 18.37 10.12
N GLY A 680 -30.74 18.70 8.93
CA GLY A 680 -30.21 18.12 7.70
C GLY A 680 -30.98 18.44 6.42
N ALA A 681 -30.36 18.13 5.29
CA ALA A 681 -30.90 18.38 3.95
C ALA A 681 -30.93 17.15 3.03
N LEU A 682 -31.96 17.08 2.18
CA LEU A 682 -32.06 16.14 1.06
C LEU A 682 -32.06 16.92 -0.26
N GLN A 683 -31.07 16.66 -1.12
CA GLN A 683 -30.86 17.42 -2.36
C GLN A 683 -30.76 16.50 -3.60
N ALA A 684 -31.57 16.77 -4.64
CA ALA A 684 -31.59 15.97 -5.86
C ALA A 684 -31.66 16.82 -7.15
N GLY A 685 -30.64 16.73 -8.01
CA GLY A 685 -30.63 17.35 -9.34
C GLY A 685 -29.25 17.47 -9.98
N THR A 686 -29.10 18.36 -10.96
CA THR A 686 -27.81 18.86 -11.41
C THR A 686 -27.48 20.11 -10.59
N ILE A 687 -26.79 19.91 -9.46
CA ILE A 687 -26.53 20.91 -8.43
C ILE A 687 -25.05 21.33 -8.45
N GLU A 688 -24.85 22.64 -8.31
CA GLU A 688 -23.63 23.26 -7.79
C GLU A 688 -23.96 23.74 -6.36
N LEU A 689 -23.39 23.12 -5.34
CA LEU A 689 -23.39 23.67 -3.97
C LEU A 689 -22.10 24.46 -3.79
N ALA A 690 -22.17 25.67 -3.23
CA ALA A 690 -20.99 26.42 -2.80
C ALA A 690 -21.37 27.39 -1.66
N ASP A 691 -20.57 27.43 -0.60
CA ASP A 691 -20.73 28.36 0.53
C ASP A 691 -22.15 28.30 1.14
N ASP A 692 -22.62 27.08 1.42
CA ASP A 692 -23.98 26.69 1.82
C ASP A 692 -25.12 27.09 0.84
N LYS A 693 -24.84 27.86 -0.20
CA LYS A 693 -25.82 28.26 -1.21
C LYS A 693 -25.93 27.22 -2.33
N THR A 694 -27.14 26.70 -2.49
CA THR A 694 -27.48 25.67 -3.47
C THR A 694 -27.90 26.31 -4.80
N LYS A 695 -27.26 25.91 -5.90
CA LYS A 695 -27.56 26.35 -7.26
C LYS A 695 -27.88 25.14 -8.14
N MET A 696 -29.16 24.82 -8.22
CA MET A 696 -29.69 23.68 -8.96
C MET A 696 -30.06 24.10 -10.39
N SER A 697 -29.32 23.63 -11.38
CA SER A 697 -29.58 23.92 -12.81
C SER A 697 -30.66 23.03 -13.44
N ARG A 698 -30.92 21.87 -12.83
CA ARG A 698 -32.01 20.95 -13.20
C ARG A 698 -32.46 20.16 -11.98
N GLY A 699 -33.75 20.17 -11.66
CA GLY A 699 -34.31 19.38 -10.56
C GLY A 699 -34.37 17.87 -10.83
N GLY A 700 -34.07 17.08 -9.80
CA GLY A 700 -34.22 15.63 -9.74
C GLY A 700 -35.35 15.17 -8.81
N VAL A 701 -35.52 13.86 -8.65
CA VAL A 701 -36.57 13.27 -7.82
C VAL A 701 -36.00 12.83 -6.48
N ILE A 702 -36.67 13.22 -5.39
CA ILE A 702 -36.53 12.64 -4.05
C ILE A 702 -37.71 11.68 -3.86
N TYR A 703 -37.43 10.39 -3.63
CA TYR A 703 -38.45 9.36 -3.43
C TYR A 703 -38.25 8.69 -2.07
N LEU A 704 -39.24 8.81 -1.19
CA LEU A 704 -39.24 8.24 0.16
C LEU A 704 -40.31 7.15 0.28
N ASP A 705 -39.91 5.91 0.48
CA ASP A 705 -40.75 4.71 0.54
C ASP A 705 -40.67 4.10 1.95
N ASN A 706 -41.76 4.09 2.74
CA ASN A 706 -41.75 3.66 4.15
C ASN A 706 -40.57 4.24 4.97
N THR A 707 -40.22 5.50 4.72
CA THR A 707 -38.99 6.14 5.21
C THR A 707 -39.29 7.29 6.17
N LYS A 708 -38.62 7.29 7.32
CA LYS A 708 -38.83 8.24 8.42
C LYS A 708 -37.64 9.17 8.57
N VAL A 709 -37.91 10.46 8.65
CA VAL A 709 -36.92 11.53 8.84
C VAL A 709 -37.38 12.38 10.03
N THR A 710 -36.55 12.51 11.06
CA THR A 710 -36.84 13.34 12.25
C THR A 710 -35.68 14.29 12.54
N MET A 711 -35.93 15.60 12.44
CA MET A 711 -34.93 16.64 12.72
C MET A 711 -35.35 17.47 13.94
N ASN A 712 -34.44 17.65 14.91
CA ASN A 712 -34.73 18.19 16.25
C ASN A 712 -34.06 19.55 16.56
N HIS A 713 -33.74 20.35 15.53
CA HIS A 713 -33.15 21.69 15.66
C HIS A 713 -34.19 22.83 15.57
N THR A 714 -33.80 24.05 15.93
CA THR A 714 -34.66 25.25 15.93
C THR A 714 -33.88 26.50 15.50
N PRO A 715 -34.37 27.36 14.58
CA PRO A 715 -35.66 27.24 13.87
C PRO A 715 -35.60 26.33 12.64
N ASP A 716 -34.43 26.17 12.02
CA ASP A 716 -34.27 25.52 10.71
C ASP A 716 -33.82 24.06 10.88
N ALA A 717 -34.75 23.11 10.76
CA ALA A 717 -34.50 21.70 11.06
C ALA A 717 -34.33 20.84 9.80
N PHE A 718 -35.18 21.02 8.78
CA PHE A 718 -35.16 20.19 7.58
C PHE A 718 -35.28 21.01 6.28
N VAL A 719 -34.47 20.67 5.27
CA VAL A 719 -34.54 21.28 3.93
C VAL A 719 -34.56 20.21 2.83
N ALA A 720 -35.52 20.29 1.91
CA ALA A 720 -35.56 19.49 0.68
C ALA A 720 -35.39 20.39 -0.55
N VAL A 721 -34.43 20.06 -1.43
CA VAL A 721 -34.19 20.80 -2.69
C VAL A 721 -34.21 19.83 -3.88
N GLY A 722 -35.08 20.05 -4.86
CA GLY A 722 -35.15 19.18 -6.02
C GLY A 722 -36.14 19.59 -7.08
N GLY A 723 -36.45 18.68 -7.99
CA GLY A 723 -37.50 18.85 -9.01
C GLY A 723 -38.84 18.28 -8.61
N THR A 724 -38.87 17.23 -7.78
CA THR A 724 -40.10 16.58 -7.27
C THR A 724 -39.76 15.82 -6.00
N MET A 725 -40.66 15.82 -5.01
CA MET A 725 -40.53 15.01 -3.80
C MET A 725 -41.79 14.16 -3.60
N ASN A 726 -41.62 12.84 -3.51
CA ASN A 726 -42.69 11.87 -3.34
C ASN A 726 -42.51 11.10 -2.02
N LEU A 727 -43.54 11.08 -1.18
CA LEU A 727 -43.61 10.28 0.05
C LEU A 727 -44.67 9.20 -0.13
N VAL A 728 -44.30 7.93 -0.01
CA VAL A 728 -45.21 6.78 -0.19
C VAL A 728 -45.10 5.78 0.96
N ASN A 729 -46.16 4.97 1.14
CA ASN A 729 -46.16 3.74 1.96
C ASN A 729 -45.78 3.94 3.44
N GLY A 730 -46.25 5.00 4.11
CA GLY A 730 -45.98 5.24 5.53
C GLY A 730 -44.73 6.10 5.81
N SER A 731 -44.19 6.76 4.77
CA SER A 731 -43.09 7.72 4.93
C SER A 731 -43.51 8.92 5.79
N GLU A 732 -42.59 9.44 6.59
CA GLU A 732 -42.82 10.52 7.56
C GLU A 732 -41.64 11.50 7.56
N VAL A 733 -41.90 12.79 7.38
CA VAL A 733 -40.93 13.87 7.66
C VAL A 733 -41.43 14.66 8.87
N LYS A 734 -40.61 14.74 9.91
CA LYS A 734 -40.99 15.28 11.22
C LYS A 734 -39.96 16.29 11.73
N THR A 735 -40.40 17.47 12.15
CA THR A 735 -39.56 18.46 12.83
C THR A 735 -40.20 18.88 14.17
N PRO A 736 -40.02 18.09 15.26
CA PRO A 736 -40.82 18.19 16.48
C PRO A 736 -40.73 19.52 17.26
N VAL A 737 -39.75 20.36 16.93
CA VAL A 737 -39.46 21.64 17.61
C VAL A 737 -39.19 22.80 16.65
N GLY A 738 -39.09 22.55 15.34
CA GLY A 738 -38.66 23.53 14.34
C GLY A 738 -39.30 23.33 12.96
N SER A 739 -38.68 23.87 11.92
CA SER A 739 -39.27 24.09 10.59
C SER A 739 -38.81 23.09 9.53
N ALA A 740 -39.68 22.87 8.53
CA ALA A 740 -39.41 22.04 7.35
C ALA A 740 -39.66 22.83 6.05
N VAL A 741 -38.63 22.96 5.21
CA VAL A 741 -38.63 23.77 3.99
C VAL A 741 -38.50 22.90 2.73
N PHE A 742 -39.33 23.12 1.72
CA PHE A 742 -39.40 22.31 0.50
C PHE A 742 -39.32 23.20 -0.75
N MET A 743 -38.19 23.18 -1.46
CA MET A 743 -37.93 23.96 -2.67
C MET A 743 -37.91 23.06 -3.91
N LEU A 744 -39.05 22.98 -4.61
CA LEU A 744 -39.28 21.98 -5.67
C LEU A 744 -39.56 22.63 -7.04
N GLY A 745 -38.57 22.65 -7.92
CA GLY A 745 -38.62 23.37 -9.20
C GLY A 745 -37.69 22.81 -10.28
N GLN A 746 -37.81 23.31 -11.51
CA GLN A 746 -36.89 22.98 -12.60
C GLN A 746 -35.47 23.47 -12.29
N SER A 747 -35.32 24.62 -11.63
CA SER A 747 -34.02 25.16 -11.21
C SER A 747 -34.17 26.06 -9.97
N TYR A 748 -33.15 26.11 -9.11
CA TYR A 748 -33.07 26.99 -7.94
C TYR A 748 -31.73 27.74 -7.94
N ASN A 749 -31.72 29.00 -7.51
CA ASN A 749 -30.51 29.80 -7.32
C ASN A 749 -30.54 30.50 -5.95
N GLY A 750 -29.93 29.86 -4.94
CA GLY A 750 -29.85 30.40 -3.58
C GLY A 750 -29.03 31.68 -3.41
N TYR A 751 -28.34 32.20 -4.45
CA TYR A 751 -27.73 33.54 -4.38
C TYR A 751 -28.73 34.67 -4.69
N GLU A 752 -29.85 34.34 -5.35
CA GLU A 752 -30.97 35.25 -5.61
C GLU A 752 -32.26 34.78 -4.92
N ASP A 753 -32.17 33.68 -4.17
CA ASP A 753 -33.25 32.86 -3.58
C ASP A 753 -34.43 32.55 -4.53
N LYS A 754 -34.15 32.46 -5.85
CA LYS A 754 -35.15 32.21 -6.90
C LYS A 754 -35.33 30.74 -7.25
N LEU A 755 -36.59 30.30 -7.31
CA LEU A 755 -37.02 28.97 -7.75
C LEU A 755 -37.87 29.06 -9.03
N ASN A 756 -37.42 28.44 -10.12
CA ASN A 756 -38.23 28.33 -11.35
C ASN A 756 -39.08 27.05 -11.29
N VAL A 757 -40.41 27.19 -11.36
CA VAL A 757 -41.37 26.06 -11.28
C VAL A 757 -42.18 25.87 -12.57
N THR A 758 -42.70 24.65 -12.72
CA THR A 758 -43.63 24.19 -13.78
C THR A 758 -44.67 23.25 -13.16
N LYS A 759 -45.76 22.93 -13.87
CA LYS A 759 -46.81 22.01 -13.41
C LYS A 759 -46.32 20.63 -12.96
N ASP A 760 -45.16 20.19 -13.45
CA ASP A 760 -44.60 18.86 -13.18
C ASP A 760 -43.71 18.84 -11.92
N ASN A 761 -43.44 20.01 -11.31
CA ASN A 761 -42.68 20.09 -10.06
C ASN A 761 -43.61 19.97 -8.86
N LYS A 762 -43.78 18.76 -8.31
CA LYS A 762 -44.70 18.51 -7.19
C LYS A 762 -44.00 18.13 -5.89
N LEU A 763 -44.59 18.54 -4.77
CA LEU A 763 -44.59 17.75 -3.53
C LEU A 763 -45.79 16.81 -3.59
N SER A 764 -45.64 15.51 -3.30
CA SER A 764 -46.80 14.61 -3.25
C SER A 764 -46.65 13.49 -2.24
N LEU A 765 -47.75 13.17 -1.56
CA LEU A 765 -47.82 12.21 -0.45
C LEU A 765 -48.91 11.16 -0.72
N TRP A 766 -48.63 9.89 -0.42
CA TRP A 766 -49.57 8.77 -0.46
C TRP A 766 -49.45 7.94 0.82
N ASN A 767 -50.51 7.91 1.65
CA ASN A 767 -50.53 7.22 2.94
C ASN A 767 -49.25 7.52 3.77
N SER A 768 -48.88 8.80 3.80
CA SER A 768 -47.60 9.33 4.28
C SER A 768 -47.78 10.73 4.90
N LYS A 769 -46.81 11.19 5.71
CA LYS A 769 -47.01 12.34 6.60
C LYS A 769 -45.87 13.36 6.57
N ILE A 770 -46.22 14.65 6.72
CA ILE A 770 -45.31 15.73 7.09
C ILE A 770 -45.86 16.41 8.35
N GLU A 771 -45.01 16.65 9.36
CA GLU A 771 -45.38 17.33 10.62
C GLU A 771 -44.23 18.23 11.10
N ALA A 772 -44.48 19.54 11.22
CA ALA A 772 -43.51 20.51 11.74
C ALA A 772 -44.11 21.33 12.88
N HIS A 773 -43.30 21.68 13.88
CA HIS A 773 -43.77 22.51 14.99
C HIS A 773 -43.91 23.98 14.58
N ASP A 774 -42.86 24.58 14.02
CA ASP A 774 -42.84 26.02 13.73
C ASP A 774 -43.49 26.32 12.37
N LEU A 775 -42.75 26.07 11.29
CA LEU A 775 -43.16 26.41 9.93
C LEU A 775 -43.05 25.20 8.99
N ILE A 776 -44.07 24.99 8.16
CA ILE A 776 -43.93 24.25 6.89
C ILE A 776 -43.89 25.30 5.78
N ASP A 777 -42.80 25.39 5.03
CA ASP A 777 -42.67 26.30 3.88
C ASP A 777 -42.46 25.50 2.58
N ILE A 778 -43.38 25.63 1.62
CA ILE A 778 -43.39 24.82 0.39
C ILE A 778 -43.47 25.73 -0.84
N SER A 779 -42.36 25.83 -1.58
CA SER A 779 -42.29 26.49 -2.88
C SER A 779 -42.32 25.44 -4.00
N ALA A 780 -43.43 25.35 -4.74
CA ALA A 780 -43.65 24.25 -5.68
C ALA A 780 -44.56 24.57 -6.89
N GLY A 781 -44.49 23.72 -7.90
CA GLY A 781 -45.46 23.67 -9.00
C GLY A 781 -46.84 23.14 -8.57
N GLY A 782 -46.88 22.18 -7.64
CA GLY A 782 -48.11 21.60 -7.10
C GLY A 782 -47.90 20.83 -5.80
N ILE A 783 -48.98 20.64 -5.04
CA ILE A 783 -49.04 19.79 -3.84
C ILE A 783 -50.20 18.81 -4.01
N GLY A 784 -49.93 17.51 -3.82
CA GLY A 784 -50.92 16.43 -3.87
C GLY A 784 -50.89 15.59 -2.60
N VAL A 785 -52.03 15.45 -1.90
CA VAL A 785 -52.09 14.77 -0.59
C VAL A 785 -53.14 13.65 -0.62
N TRP A 786 -52.70 12.39 -0.60
CA TRP A 786 -53.50 11.24 -1.05
C TRP A 786 -53.48 10.05 -0.08
N GLN A 787 -54.49 9.19 -0.20
CA GLN A 787 -54.62 7.89 0.46
C GLN A 787 -54.53 7.95 2.00
N GLY A 788 -55.11 8.98 2.61
CA GLY A 788 -55.05 9.19 4.07
C GLY A 788 -53.79 9.89 4.54
N SER A 789 -53.15 10.68 3.68
CA SER A 789 -51.95 11.46 4.02
C SER A 789 -52.27 12.67 4.92
N GLU A 790 -51.28 13.08 5.71
CA GLU A 790 -51.35 14.25 6.60
C GLU A 790 -50.23 15.25 6.28
N VAL A 791 -50.55 16.55 6.24
CA VAL A 791 -49.57 17.65 6.29
C VAL A 791 -49.99 18.58 7.43
N ASN A 792 -49.23 18.60 8.52
CA ASN A 792 -49.61 19.26 9.77
C ASN A 792 -48.57 20.32 10.17
N ALA A 793 -48.90 21.60 9.98
CA ALA A 793 -48.12 22.71 10.51
C ALA A 793 -48.61 23.10 11.90
N GLY A 794 -47.71 23.07 12.89
CA GLY A 794 -48.01 23.38 14.28
C GLY A 794 -48.36 24.85 14.52
N ASN A 795 -47.70 25.78 13.83
CA ASN A 795 -47.99 27.22 13.90
C ASN A 795 -48.31 27.86 12.53
N GLU A 796 -47.43 27.78 11.53
CA GLU A 796 -47.62 28.42 10.20
C GLU A 796 -47.44 27.42 9.04
N LEU A 797 -48.34 27.46 8.05
CA LEU A 797 -48.18 26.78 6.76
C LEU A 797 -48.04 27.83 5.64
N ARG A 798 -46.86 27.93 5.07
CA ARG A 798 -46.60 28.76 3.89
C ARG A 798 -46.52 27.91 2.63
N VAL A 799 -47.24 28.34 1.60
CA VAL A 799 -47.23 27.70 0.28
C VAL A 799 -47.06 28.76 -0.79
N ASP A 800 -45.95 28.70 -1.52
CA ASP A 800 -45.69 29.56 -2.66
C ASP A 800 -45.75 28.77 -3.97
N MET A 801 -46.52 29.30 -4.92
CA MET A 801 -46.66 28.75 -6.27
C MET A 801 -46.43 29.80 -7.36
N ALA A 802 -46.28 31.07 -7.00
CA ALA A 802 -46.02 32.21 -7.88
C ALA A 802 -45.80 33.49 -7.04
N SER A 803 -44.56 33.94 -6.91
CA SER A 803 -44.18 35.17 -6.19
C SER A 803 -43.11 35.96 -6.95
N ALA A 804 -42.36 36.83 -6.25
CA ALA A 804 -41.14 37.44 -6.79
C ALA A 804 -40.00 36.41 -6.93
N ASP A 805 -40.03 35.39 -6.07
CA ASP A 805 -38.92 34.47 -5.82
C ASP A 805 -39.25 33.07 -6.37
N THR A 806 -40.50 32.62 -6.27
CA THR A 806 -41.03 31.44 -6.99
C THR A 806 -41.58 31.87 -8.35
N ILE A 807 -40.79 31.69 -9.40
CA ILE A 807 -41.09 32.13 -10.78
C ILE A 807 -41.71 30.98 -11.57
N ARG A 808 -42.91 31.20 -12.12
CA ARG A 808 -43.65 30.18 -12.87
C ARG A 808 -43.38 30.26 -14.38
N THR A 809 -42.75 29.22 -14.93
CA THR A 809 -42.07 29.31 -16.25
C THR A 809 -42.85 28.70 -17.42
N ASP A 810 -43.82 27.81 -17.18
CA ASP A 810 -44.63 27.14 -18.22
C ASP A 810 -46.00 27.80 -18.46
N GLY A 811 -46.34 28.85 -17.71
CA GLY A 811 -47.66 29.49 -17.75
C GLY A 811 -48.79 28.65 -17.14
N SER A 812 -48.48 27.55 -16.43
CA SER A 812 -49.47 26.78 -15.68
C SER A 812 -50.01 27.55 -14.48
N THR A 813 -51.14 27.12 -13.93
CA THR A 813 -51.57 27.50 -12.58
C THR A 813 -50.96 26.57 -11.53
N GLY A 814 -50.82 27.06 -10.30
CA GLY A 814 -50.57 26.20 -9.13
C GLY A 814 -51.69 25.18 -8.93
N THR A 815 -51.41 24.10 -8.21
CA THR A 815 -52.39 23.05 -7.89
C THR A 815 -52.24 22.62 -6.43
N LEU A 816 -53.32 22.78 -5.64
CA LEU A 816 -53.44 22.30 -4.26
C LEU A 816 -54.54 21.25 -4.25
N LEU A 817 -54.15 19.97 -4.22
CA LEU A 817 -55.06 18.85 -4.45
C LEU A 817 -54.97 17.82 -3.32
N ARG A 818 -56.11 17.23 -2.97
CA ARG A 818 -56.18 16.10 -2.03
C ARG A 818 -57.36 15.18 -2.32
N ASP A 819 -57.38 14.01 -1.69
CA ASP A 819 -58.60 13.21 -1.61
C ASP A 819 -59.39 13.45 -0.32
N ALA A 820 -60.58 12.85 -0.24
CA ALA A 820 -61.50 13.04 0.89
C ALA A 820 -61.10 12.28 2.17
N ALA A 821 -59.99 11.53 2.17
CA ALA A 821 -59.44 10.85 3.34
C ALA A 821 -58.20 11.56 3.90
N SER A 822 -57.60 12.47 3.12
CA SER A 822 -56.31 13.09 3.41
C SER A 822 -56.48 14.52 3.93
N HIS A 823 -55.64 14.92 4.87
CA HIS A 823 -55.77 16.15 5.64
C HIS A 823 -54.57 17.09 5.48
N VAL A 824 -54.85 18.39 5.48
CA VAL A 824 -53.83 19.45 5.53
C VAL A 824 -54.27 20.45 6.59
N THR A 825 -53.42 20.69 7.58
CA THR A 825 -53.76 21.50 8.75
C THR A 825 -52.69 22.54 9.07
N GLU A 826 -53.16 23.69 9.56
CA GLU A 826 -52.36 24.81 10.07
C GLU A 826 -52.91 25.20 11.44
N ALA A 827 -52.06 25.29 12.46
CA ALA A 827 -52.45 25.58 13.85
C ALA A 827 -53.60 24.67 14.38
N GLY A 828 -53.71 23.45 13.85
CA GLY A 828 -54.78 22.49 14.17
C GLY A 828 -56.12 22.72 13.46
N ALA A 829 -56.19 23.63 12.48
CA ALA A 829 -57.37 23.87 11.65
C ALA A 829 -57.17 23.36 10.20
N GLU A 830 -58.23 22.85 9.58
CA GLU A 830 -58.21 22.31 8.21
C GLU A 830 -58.06 23.42 7.15
N VAL A 831 -57.07 23.30 6.27
CA VAL A 831 -56.77 24.28 5.22
C VAL A 831 -57.75 24.16 4.04
N THR A 832 -58.55 25.21 3.83
CA THR A 832 -59.68 25.17 2.87
C THR A 832 -59.31 25.36 1.39
N GLU A 833 -58.05 25.67 1.09
CA GLU A 833 -57.58 25.95 -0.27
C GLU A 833 -57.35 24.68 -1.12
N PHE A 834 -57.19 23.52 -0.48
CA PHE A 834 -56.98 22.24 -1.15
C PHE A 834 -58.27 21.69 -1.75
N THR A 835 -58.29 21.58 -3.09
CA THR A 835 -59.41 21.03 -3.85
C THR A 835 -59.47 19.51 -3.70
N VAL A 836 -60.65 18.99 -3.35
CA VAL A 836 -60.89 17.56 -3.16
C VAL A 836 -61.24 16.88 -4.49
N GLN A 837 -60.51 15.82 -4.84
CA GLN A 837 -60.73 14.98 -6.03
C GLN A 837 -60.39 13.50 -5.76
N GLU A 838 -60.42 12.65 -6.79
CA GLU A 838 -59.90 11.28 -6.70
C GLU A 838 -58.36 11.28 -6.62
N ALA A 839 -57.81 10.28 -5.92
CA ALA A 839 -56.37 10.16 -5.68
C ALA A 839 -55.57 9.89 -6.96
N GLU A 840 -54.46 10.61 -7.15
CA GLU A 840 -53.51 10.29 -8.22
C GLU A 840 -52.86 8.90 -7.98
N PRO A 841 -52.52 8.12 -9.02
CA PRO A 841 -51.81 6.86 -8.86
C PRO A 841 -50.45 7.04 -8.18
N VAL A 842 -50.05 6.08 -7.33
CA VAL A 842 -48.75 6.09 -6.66
C VAL A 842 -47.62 6.05 -7.70
N PRO A 843 -46.68 7.01 -7.71
CA PRO A 843 -45.57 7.03 -8.66
C PRO A 843 -44.63 5.87 -8.40
N GLN A 844 -44.05 5.33 -9.47
CA GLN A 844 -42.92 4.40 -9.35
C GLN A 844 -41.68 5.15 -8.85
N PRO A 845 -40.76 4.49 -8.13
CA PRO A 845 -39.46 5.07 -7.82
C PRO A 845 -38.74 5.48 -9.11
N PRO A 846 -37.93 6.55 -9.10
CA PRO A 846 -37.16 6.93 -10.26
C PRO A 846 -36.25 5.76 -10.67
N THR A 847 -36.32 5.37 -11.94
CA THR A 847 -35.44 4.33 -12.47
C THR A 847 -34.00 4.78 -12.30
N LEU A 848 -33.22 4.05 -11.49
CA LEU A 848 -31.78 4.19 -11.43
C LEU A 848 -31.22 4.17 -12.87
N PRO A 849 -30.23 5.01 -13.20
CA PRO A 849 -29.56 4.95 -14.49
C PRO A 849 -28.68 3.69 -14.56
N THR A 850 -29.32 2.53 -14.74
CA THR A 850 -28.69 1.35 -15.34
C THR A 850 -27.98 1.80 -16.61
N GLU A 851 -26.80 1.22 -16.90
CA GLU A 851 -26.09 1.48 -18.15
C GLU A 851 -27.08 1.49 -19.32
N THR A 852 -27.23 2.63 -19.98
CA THR A 852 -28.19 2.75 -21.08
C THR A 852 -27.70 1.86 -22.20
N LEU A 853 -28.36 0.70 -22.36
CA LEU A 853 -28.20 -0.17 -23.51
C LEU A 853 -28.14 0.72 -24.76
N LEU A 854 -27.04 0.57 -25.50
CA LEU A 854 -26.76 1.33 -26.71
C LEU A 854 -28.02 1.32 -27.57
N SER A 855 -28.50 2.51 -27.98
CA SER A 855 -29.70 2.56 -28.81
C SER A 855 -29.42 1.83 -30.12
N GLU A 856 -30.45 1.33 -30.80
CA GLU A 856 -30.28 0.64 -32.10
C GLU A 856 -29.42 1.48 -33.07
N GLN A 857 -29.55 2.81 -32.99
CA GLN A 857 -28.74 3.75 -33.75
C GLN A 857 -27.28 3.82 -33.29
N ASP A 858 -26.97 3.77 -31.98
CA ASP A 858 -25.58 3.69 -31.49
C ASP A 858 -24.94 2.35 -31.85
N GLN A 859 -25.71 1.26 -31.79
CA GLN A 859 -25.29 -0.08 -32.19
C GLN A 859 -24.95 -0.11 -33.69
N GLU A 860 -25.82 0.45 -34.55
CA GLU A 860 -25.56 0.62 -35.99
C GLU A 860 -24.32 1.49 -36.26
N ASN A 861 -24.12 2.56 -35.48
CA ASN A 861 -22.93 3.41 -35.59
C ASN A 861 -21.65 2.63 -35.22
N ILE A 862 -21.69 1.80 -34.18
CA ILE A 862 -20.57 0.94 -33.76
C ILE A 862 -20.25 -0.12 -34.82
N GLU A 863 -21.24 -0.82 -35.37
CA GLU A 863 -21.00 -1.78 -36.46
C GLU A 863 -20.50 -1.08 -37.74
N THR A 864 -21.00 0.12 -38.04
CA THR A 864 -20.46 0.99 -39.12
C THR A 864 -18.99 1.35 -38.88
N GLY A 865 -18.58 1.51 -37.61
CA GLY A 865 -17.18 1.70 -37.21
C GLY A 865 -16.32 0.46 -37.44
N LYS A 866 -16.80 -0.72 -37.01
CA LYS A 866 -16.07 -1.99 -37.18
C LYS A 866 -15.83 -2.32 -38.64
N LEU A 867 -16.86 -2.23 -39.50
CA LEU A 867 -16.73 -2.44 -40.94
C LEU A 867 -15.67 -1.52 -41.58
N LYS A 868 -15.64 -0.24 -41.17
CA LYS A 868 -14.64 0.73 -41.62
C LYS A 868 -13.22 0.42 -41.14
N ALA A 869 -13.07 -0.14 -39.95
CA ALA A 869 -11.78 -0.62 -39.48
C ALA A 869 -11.35 -1.91 -40.19
N GLN A 870 -12.26 -2.84 -40.47
CA GLN A 870 -11.96 -4.05 -41.25
C GLN A 870 -11.39 -3.70 -42.62
N ASP A 871 -12.02 -2.79 -43.37
CA ASP A 871 -11.50 -2.27 -44.65
C ASP A 871 -10.07 -1.70 -44.51
N ALA A 872 -9.80 -0.93 -43.45
CA ALA A 872 -8.52 -0.27 -43.22
C ALA A 872 -7.41 -1.21 -42.67
N LEU A 873 -7.77 -2.29 -41.97
CA LEU A 873 -6.84 -3.25 -41.36
C LEU A 873 -6.32 -4.30 -42.35
N VAL A 874 -6.90 -4.39 -43.56
CA VAL A 874 -6.41 -5.24 -44.66
C VAL A 874 -5.14 -4.66 -45.33
N GLU A 875 -4.81 -3.38 -45.10
CA GLU A 875 -3.59 -2.75 -45.60
C GLU A 875 -2.31 -3.48 -45.12
N PRO A 876 -1.28 -3.65 -45.97
CA PRO A 876 -0.22 -4.64 -45.74
C PRO A 876 0.83 -4.24 -44.71
N THR A 877 0.93 -2.96 -44.32
CA THR A 877 1.89 -2.47 -43.31
C THR A 877 1.18 -1.66 -42.23
N GLN A 878 1.76 -1.62 -41.03
CA GLN A 878 1.28 -0.82 -39.90
C GLN A 878 1.08 0.66 -40.28
N GLU A 879 2.02 1.24 -41.04
CA GLU A 879 1.94 2.63 -41.52
C GLU A 879 0.75 2.85 -42.47
N LYS A 880 0.45 1.89 -43.34
CA LYS A 880 -0.70 1.97 -44.26
C LYS A 880 -2.04 1.76 -43.55
N ARG A 881 -2.09 0.84 -42.57
CA ARG A 881 -3.23 0.73 -41.63
C ARG A 881 -3.45 2.05 -40.88
N ALA A 882 -2.38 2.65 -40.35
CA ALA A 882 -2.42 3.93 -39.65
C ALA A 882 -2.87 5.12 -40.54
N GLU A 883 -2.43 5.17 -41.81
CA GLU A 883 -2.90 6.15 -42.79
C GLU A 883 -4.38 5.96 -43.13
N ALA A 884 -4.82 4.73 -43.41
CA ALA A 884 -6.20 4.42 -43.80
C ALA A 884 -7.19 4.72 -42.65
N LEU A 885 -6.83 4.34 -41.42
CA LEU A 885 -7.60 4.65 -40.22
C LEU A 885 -7.67 6.17 -39.97
N ALA A 886 -6.54 6.88 -39.98
CA ALA A 886 -6.52 8.33 -39.77
C ALA A 886 -7.34 9.09 -40.85
N LYS A 887 -7.26 8.66 -42.11
CA LYS A 887 -8.05 9.21 -43.22
C LYS A 887 -9.55 8.95 -43.05
N THR A 888 -9.92 7.77 -42.54
CA THR A 888 -11.31 7.43 -42.24
C THR A 888 -11.88 8.32 -41.14
N VAL A 889 -11.09 8.62 -40.10
CA VAL A 889 -11.50 9.54 -39.02
C VAL A 889 -11.56 11.00 -39.50
N ALA A 890 -10.61 11.45 -40.34
CA ALA A 890 -10.69 12.77 -40.96
C ALA A 890 -11.98 12.96 -41.78
N GLN A 891 -12.38 11.96 -42.57
CA GLN A 891 -13.64 11.96 -43.31
C GLN A 891 -14.90 11.95 -42.42
N LEU A 892 -14.80 11.46 -41.18
CA LEU A 892 -15.88 11.58 -40.19
C LEU A 892 -15.97 12.99 -39.60
N ASN A 893 -14.83 13.65 -39.36
CA ASN A 893 -14.77 15.04 -38.87
C ASN A 893 -15.39 16.03 -39.88
N GLU A 894 -15.15 15.84 -41.18
CA GLU A 894 -15.64 16.72 -42.26
C GLU A 894 -17.16 16.60 -42.53
N LYS A 895 -17.84 15.62 -41.94
CA LYS A 895 -19.20 15.20 -42.36
C LYS A 895 -20.31 16.06 -41.74
N VAL A 896 -20.46 17.28 -42.26
CA VAL A 896 -21.51 18.27 -41.92
C VAL A 896 -22.89 17.61 -41.76
N GLY A 897 -23.57 17.92 -40.65
CA GLY A 897 -24.90 17.39 -40.31
C GLY A 897 -24.92 16.09 -39.50
N THR A 898 -23.76 15.45 -39.28
CA THR A 898 -23.64 14.28 -38.41
C THR A 898 -23.55 14.70 -36.94
N SER A 899 -24.22 13.98 -36.01
CA SER A 899 -24.14 14.31 -34.58
C SER A 899 -22.84 13.81 -33.92
N ARG A 900 -22.34 14.51 -32.89
CA ARG A 900 -21.14 14.08 -32.13
C ARG A 900 -21.30 12.69 -31.50
N ARG A 901 -22.52 12.31 -31.10
CA ARG A 901 -22.86 10.95 -30.60
C ARG A 901 -22.68 9.91 -31.70
N GLN A 902 -23.15 10.20 -32.91
CA GLN A 902 -23.01 9.30 -34.06
C GLN A 902 -21.56 9.13 -34.49
N THR A 903 -20.78 10.21 -34.61
CA THR A 903 -19.34 10.10 -34.93
C THR A 903 -18.57 9.38 -33.83
N ALA A 904 -18.93 9.57 -32.55
CA ALA A 904 -18.31 8.86 -31.43
C ALA A 904 -18.59 7.36 -31.48
N GLY A 905 -19.84 6.94 -31.75
CA GLY A 905 -20.18 5.51 -31.93
C GLY A 905 -19.35 4.85 -33.04
N ILE A 906 -19.16 5.54 -34.17
CA ILE A 906 -18.32 5.04 -35.28
C ILE A 906 -16.85 4.93 -34.85
N VAL A 907 -16.31 5.89 -34.09
CA VAL A 907 -14.93 5.81 -33.56
C VAL A 907 -14.77 4.70 -32.51
N VAL A 908 -15.76 4.49 -31.64
CA VAL A 908 -15.80 3.36 -30.69
C VAL A 908 -15.78 2.02 -31.44
N GLY A 909 -16.57 1.88 -32.51
CA GLY A 909 -16.53 0.71 -33.37
C GLY A 909 -15.18 0.45 -34.01
N ILE A 910 -14.51 1.51 -34.49
CA ILE A 910 -13.14 1.42 -35.04
C ILE A 910 -12.15 0.91 -33.98
N VAL A 911 -12.20 1.47 -32.76
CA VAL A 911 -11.31 1.08 -31.65
C VAL A 911 -11.57 -0.36 -31.17
N GLN A 912 -12.85 -0.77 -31.09
CA GLN A 912 -13.21 -2.16 -30.75
C GLN A 912 -12.63 -3.17 -31.75
N GLU A 913 -12.70 -2.87 -33.05
CA GLU A 913 -12.16 -3.77 -34.07
C GLU A 913 -10.64 -3.90 -34.01
N ILE A 914 -9.92 -2.79 -33.78
CA ILE A 914 -8.46 -2.80 -33.60
C ILE A 914 -8.07 -3.63 -32.38
N ALA A 915 -8.80 -3.50 -31.26
CA ALA A 915 -8.55 -4.29 -30.05
C ALA A 915 -8.76 -5.81 -30.29
N ASN A 916 -9.84 -6.16 -31.00
CA ASN A 916 -10.23 -7.54 -31.29
C ASN A 916 -9.45 -8.18 -32.45
N ALA A 917 -8.70 -7.41 -33.24
CA ALA A 917 -7.94 -7.91 -34.38
C ALA A 917 -6.82 -8.86 -33.95
N SER A 918 -7.07 -10.17 -34.10
CA SER A 918 -6.15 -11.27 -33.78
C SER A 918 -4.89 -11.32 -34.64
N THR A 919 -4.82 -10.52 -35.71
CA THR A 919 -3.67 -10.38 -36.61
C THR A 919 -2.68 -9.29 -36.20
N LEU A 920 -2.99 -8.51 -35.15
CA LEU A 920 -2.14 -7.41 -34.67
C LEU A 920 -1.44 -7.78 -33.35
N SER A 921 -0.21 -7.31 -33.16
CA SER A 921 0.45 -7.33 -31.84
C SER A 921 -0.11 -6.22 -30.94
N ASP A 922 -0.08 -6.40 -29.62
CA ASP A 922 -0.71 -5.42 -28.72
C ASP A 922 -0.03 -4.04 -28.76
N GLY A 923 1.28 -3.98 -29.02
CA GLY A 923 1.98 -2.73 -29.29
C GLY A 923 1.54 -2.04 -30.61
N GLU A 924 1.18 -2.81 -31.64
CA GLU A 924 0.56 -2.25 -32.85
C GLU A 924 -0.87 -1.77 -32.58
N LYS A 925 -1.66 -2.52 -31.81
CA LYS A 925 -3.03 -2.12 -31.43
C LYS A 925 -3.04 -0.77 -30.71
N VAL A 926 -2.17 -0.58 -29.72
CA VAL A 926 -2.02 0.71 -29.00
C VAL A 926 -1.70 1.84 -29.99
N ALA A 927 -0.68 1.68 -30.83
CA ALA A 927 -0.28 2.70 -31.80
C ALA A 927 -1.40 3.06 -32.81
N LEU A 928 -2.21 2.08 -33.24
CA LEU A 928 -3.35 2.32 -34.14
C LEU A 928 -4.54 2.98 -33.42
N VAL A 929 -4.84 2.60 -32.18
CA VAL A 929 -5.87 3.25 -31.35
C VAL A 929 -5.49 4.71 -31.04
N GLU A 930 -4.25 4.96 -30.62
CA GLU A 930 -3.72 6.31 -30.45
C GLU A 930 -3.84 7.13 -31.73
N ARG A 931 -3.50 6.54 -32.90
CA ARG A 931 -3.60 7.24 -34.18
C ARG A 931 -5.04 7.59 -34.56
N VAL A 932 -6.00 6.71 -34.26
CA VAL A 932 -7.45 6.94 -34.45
C VAL A 932 -7.94 8.06 -33.54
N LEU A 933 -7.62 8.00 -32.25
CA LEU A 933 -8.05 9.01 -31.27
C LEU A 933 -7.42 10.39 -31.56
N ASN A 934 -6.12 10.44 -31.84
CA ASN A 934 -5.41 11.68 -32.20
C ASN A 934 -5.88 12.28 -33.55
N ALA A 935 -6.62 11.54 -34.38
CA ALA A 935 -7.23 12.05 -35.62
C ALA A 935 -8.68 12.54 -35.44
N TYR A 936 -9.33 12.25 -34.30
CA TYR A 936 -10.76 12.53 -34.10
C TYR A 936 -10.97 13.95 -33.57
N ALA A 937 -11.77 14.76 -34.27
CA ALA A 937 -11.88 16.19 -33.98
C ALA A 937 -12.31 16.51 -32.54
N PRO A 938 -13.31 15.85 -31.92
CA PRO A 938 -13.63 16.08 -30.50
C PRO A 938 -12.51 15.71 -29.52
N VAL A 939 -11.57 14.82 -29.88
CA VAL A 939 -10.38 14.52 -29.07
C VAL A 939 -9.29 15.57 -29.30
N GLN A 940 -9.16 16.11 -30.51
CA GLN A 940 -8.29 17.28 -30.77
C GLN A 940 -8.83 18.55 -30.09
N GLU A 941 -10.14 18.77 -30.09
CA GLU A 941 -10.81 19.83 -29.33
C GLU A 941 -10.59 19.64 -27.84
N ALA A 942 -10.87 18.45 -27.28
CA ALA A 942 -10.66 18.18 -25.86
C ALA A 942 -9.18 18.30 -25.44
N LYS A 943 -8.23 17.91 -26.31
CA LYS A 943 -6.80 18.16 -26.08
C LYS A 943 -6.46 19.63 -26.17
N ALA A 944 -7.02 20.39 -27.12
CA ALA A 944 -6.82 21.83 -27.18
C ALA A 944 -7.47 22.57 -26.00
N GLU A 945 -8.62 22.13 -25.50
CA GLU A 945 -9.21 22.65 -24.26
C GLU A 945 -8.36 22.26 -23.04
N GLN A 946 -7.87 21.03 -22.95
CA GLN A 946 -6.94 20.60 -21.90
C GLN A 946 -5.62 21.38 -21.93
N ASP A 947 -5.01 21.56 -23.11
CA ASP A 947 -3.76 22.30 -23.29
C ASP A 947 -3.97 23.79 -23.02
N ASN A 948 -5.10 24.39 -23.44
CA ASN A 948 -5.43 25.77 -23.10
C ASN A 948 -5.75 25.94 -21.61
N THR A 949 -6.43 24.99 -20.96
CA THR A 949 -6.66 25.01 -19.51
C THR A 949 -5.35 24.85 -18.76
N ALA A 950 -4.50 23.88 -19.12
CA ALA A 950 -3.19 23.69 -18.53
C ALA A 950 -2.27 24.90 -18.77
N THR A 951 -2.32 25.53 -19.95
CA THR A 951 -1.58 26.76 -20.25
C THR A 951 -2.12 27.95 -19.46
N ASN A 952 -3.44 28.07 -19.27
CA ASN A 952 -4.03 29.11 -18.44
C ASN A 952 -3.69 28.91 -16.96
N THR A 953 -3.85 27.70 -16.42
CA THR A 953 -3.44 27.34 -15.05
C THR A 953 -1.93 27.50 -14.85
N HIS A 954 -1.10 27.22 -15.87
CA HIS A 954 0.34 27.51 -15.81
C HIS A 954 0.62 29.01 -15.85
N ASN A 955 -0.09 29.79 -16.67
CA ASN A 955 0.03 31.25 -16.69
C ASN A 955 -0.52 31.90 -15.41
N GLU A 956 -1.54 31.33 -14.78
CA GLU A 956 -2.07 31.73 -13.48
C GLU A 956 -1.08 31.40 -12.36
N ALA A 957 -0.49 30.20 -12.36
CA ALA A 957 0.58 29.81 -11.44
C ALA A 957 1.85 30.66 -11.62
N VAL A 958 2.23 30.99 -12.86
CA VAL A 958 3.36 31.89 -13.17
C VAL A 958 3.04 33.33 -12.77
N ASN A 959 1.80 33.82 -12.95
CA ASN A 959 1.39 35.13 -12.43
C ASN A 959 1.32 35.15 -10.90
N ALA A 960 0.93 34.06 -10.24
CA ALA A 960 0.97 33.94 -8.78
C ALA A 960 2.41 33.93 -8.26
N ALA A 961 3.31 33.18 -8.91
CA ALA A 961 4.74 33.17 -8.60
C ALA A 961 5.44 34.51 -8.89
N ALA A 962 4.99 35.26 -9.91
CA ALA A 962 5.49 36.60 -10.22
C ALA A 962 4.93 37.69 -9.28
N ASN A 963 3.73 37.49 -8.73
CA ASN A 963 3.07 38.41 -7.78
C ASN A 963 3.07 37.87 -6.34
N VAL A 964 4.12 37.16 -5.92
CA VAL A 964 4.36 36.91 -4.49
C VAL A 964 4.43 38.27 -3.80
N SER A 965 3.50 38.52 -2.88
CA SER A 965 3.38 39.83 -2.23
C SER A 965 4.71 40.22 -1.58
N VAL A 966 5.20 41.41 -1.91
CA VAL A 966 6.22 42.07 -1.10
C VAL A 966 5.65 42.17 0.32
N ALA A 967 6.36 41.64 1.31
CA ALA A 967 5.89 41.65 2.69
C ALA A 967 5.71 43.10 3.18
N PRO A 968 4.68 43.39 4.00
CA PRO A 968 4.54 44.71 4.59
C PRO A 968 5.76 45.00 5.48
N VAL A 969 6.56 45.97 5.06
CA VAL A 969 7.69 46.46 5.85
C VAL A 969 7.12 47.24 7.03
N TYR A 970 7.05 46.58 8.19
CA TYR A 970 6.80 47.27 9.45
C TYR A 970 7.96 48.24 9.73
N PRO A 971 7.68 49.49 10.13
CA PRO A 971 8.73 50.46 10.42
C PRO A 971 9.48 50.09 11.72
N ASP A 972 10.78 50.33 11.72
CA ASP A 972 11.70 49.95 12.80
C ASP A 972 11.61 50.93 14.00
N GLU A 973 11.89 50.47 15.22
CA GLU A 973 11.67 51.24 16.47
C GLU A 973 12.72 52.34 16.77
N THR A 974 13.26 53.03 15.76
CA THR A 974 14.13 54.20 15.97
C THR A 974 13.97 55.30 14.91
N GLU A 975 12.89 56.09 14.98
CA GLU A 975 12.97 57.51 14.58
C GLU A 975 12.06 58.37 15.46
N ALA A 976 12.53 59.58 15.80
CA ALA A 976 11.96 60.41 16.86
C ALA A 976 11.08 61.54 16.32
N GLU A 977 10.34 62.17 17.24
CA GLU A 977 9.48 63.35 17.10
C GLU A 977 9.79 64.26 15.89
N ASP A 978 8.78 64.44 15.01
CA ASP A 978 8.30 65.80 14.76
C ASP A 978 6.79 65.81 14.43
N ALA A 979 6.14 66.96 14.64
CA ALA A 979 4.68 67.06 14.64
C ALA A 979 4.09 67.49 13.28
N ILE A 980 2.78 67.25 13.08
CA ILE A 980 1.80 68.29 12.67
C ILE A 980 0.35 67.77 12.77
N THR A 981 -0.61 68.69 12.78
CA THR A 981 -2.00 68.53 13.29
C THR A 981 -3.03 68.01 12.28
N PHE A 982 -4.12 67.45 12.84
CA PHE A 982 -5.38 67.13 12.19
C PHE A 982 -6.01 68.25 11.32
N ALA A 983 -6.84 67.83 10.38
CA ALA A 983 -7.95 68.57 9.78
C ALA A 983 -9.17 67.66 9.67
#